data_AF-A0A975HVL9-F1
#
_entry.id   AF-A0A975HVL9-F1
#
_cell.length_a   1.000
_cell.length_b   1.000
_cell.length_c   1.000
_cell.angle_alpha   90.00
_cell.angle_beta   90.00
_cell.angle_gamma   90.00
#
_symmetry.space_group_name_H-M   'P 1'
#
loop_
_entity.id
_entity.type
_entity.pdbx_description
1 polymer ?
#
loop_
_entity_poly.entity_id
_entity_poly.type
_entity_poly.pdbx_seq_one_letter_code
_entity_poly.pdbx_strand_id
1 'polypeptide(L)'
;MKKFTAQPGRVAALSLLALAAVMAGCSGSDSGTVTVAGDVPIAYVQRSTAMRLNPTNGSPSAPGGDLIIREKSSPSAPEHNITSRFTRDAAGVPNGDASDPEVSYDGKKLVFSMKCPASNPATIEGVPACTGRWNIWEYDMSTGGYTGGSFRRLTASTTDDDVDPAYLPGGRGFVFTSNRQGKTKTVQGGQTFYALDEYERERVLQLHTMDATGGAITQISVNASHDRNPVVRPNGEIMFSRWEHVGQRNRFAVFRVKPDGTDMFVLYGAHSPGNSFLHPRDMDPKGQYKGYLSSDLMALSRTQEGGSLMLIDAANYSEQNTPATKTVAAAGGQVEVTDKPINQNRGLSPYGRITTPYPLWDGTDRVLLAYRPCEVTRNGVVIPCANLTDEERARLEDDTMSRAERAADAVQDNAPAAYSIYMFDPAKQTFLPIASPPPGFMYSDPVAIEVRPEPNATDPTSVDATLAGQGLGEIEVRSVYDTDGLDRNGESMIAAADLPAGCTSGIAKAAPLSATDTRAQVADISRLKDPADPAYHCSPMRFVRATRVVAPSAGSTGMREAIGETDFEPQQILGYAPIEPDGSFKLRVPADTPLALTVVDSKGRGIQTHLNWIQVRPGERRTCLGCHSPRRGASLNSGTVVDTQPAALTPALASQHQAGETLASLRTRLDNSRFALNADMEFTDVWADTSRSGVTARAPISIRYTGNTNAADNLATAVPTNGFINYPDHIQPLWTRDRGANTCTTCHADPAKLDLRGTIAGTGRVVSYEELLLGDPEIDPATGLPVTRLRDGEPEIVRGPALVENMAGNAAGMARSSRLTEIMFGETLKSSAGARTVHPNPPGTAPNHAAMLNLAEKRLISEWMDLGGLYYNNLSANGSPVRLTTLSEASFEANVFPILQSQCASCHQPVGSSGAAQTAASFANNRFVLAGSVEGDFNVSLTMISDVCSAPSNALLLRPSTVPHPSGATAQGTALLPAGSANYNTIANWIASGCPTQ
;
A
#
# COMPACT_ATOMS: atom_id res chain seq x y z
N MET A 1 -26.40 35.33 1.27
CA MET A 1 -26.97 36.66 0.93
C MET A 1 -27.42 37.39 2.20
N LYS A 2 -26.67 38.41 2.62
CA LYS A 2 -27.23 39.61 3.27
C LYS A 2 -27.44 40.62 2.14
N LYS A 3 -28.65 41.16 2.03
CA LYS A 3 -29.09 42.05 0.94
C LYS A 3 -28.42 43.42 1.08
N PHE A 4 -27.79 43.91 0.01
CA PHE A 4 -27.63 45.33 -0.25
C PHE A 4 -28.10 45.63 -1.66
N THR A 5 -29.05 46.56 -1.74
CA THR A 5 -29.69 47.11 -2.93
C THR A 5 -28.89 48.30 -3.46
N ALA A 6 -28.63 48.35 -4.76
CA ALA A 6 -28.36 49.59 -5.48
C ALA A 6 -28.92 49.51 -6.91
N GLN A 7 -29.62 50.57 -7.32
CA GLN A 7 -30.29 50.76 -8.62
C GLN A 7 -29.30 51.16 -9.74
N PRO A 8 -29.72 51.08 -11.03
CA PRO A 8 -28.82 51.00 -12.18
C PRO A 8 -28.53 52.37 -12.84
N GLY A 9 -27.30 52.52 -13.33
CA GLY A 9 -26.88 53.59 -14.24
C GLY A 9 -26.52 53.03 -15.62
N ARG A 10 -27.03 53.68 -16.68
CA ARG A 10 -27.01 53.26 -18.09
C ARG A 10 -25.67 53.54 -18.81
N VAL A 11 -25.28 52.56 -19.64
CA VAL A 11 -24.81 52.63 -21.06
C VAL A 11 -23.73 53.65 -21.45
N ALA A 12 -22.59 53.14 -21.96
CA ALA A 12 -22.07 53.48 -23.30
C ALA A 12 -20.95 52.51 -23.72
N ALA A 13 -21.10 51.92 -24.91
CA ALA A 13 -20.11 51.12 -25.62
C ALA A 13 -19.32 52.02 -26.60
N LEU A 14 -18.02 51.78 -26.81
CA LEU A 14 -17.33 52.08 -28.07
C LEU A 14 -15.90 51.48 -28.13
N SER A 15 -15.80 50.40 -28.90
CA SER A 15 -14.90 50.15 -30.04
C SER A 15 -13.37 50.39 -29.97
N LEU A 16 -12.66 49.36 -30.46
CA LEU A 16 -11.26 49.31 -30.91
C LEU A 16 -10.86 50.45 -31.88
N LEU A 17 -9.59 50.87 -31.88
CA LEU A 17 -8.65 50.79 -33.03
C LEU A 17 -7.22 51.29 -32.72
N ALA A 18 -6.25 50.43 -33.09
CA ALA A 18 -4.96 50.65 -33.78
C ALA A 18 -3.95 51.76 -33.41
N LEU A 19 -2.76 51.29 -33.00
CA LEU A 19 -1.44 51.39 -33.67
C LEU A 19 -0.85 52.75 -34.12
N ALA A 20 0.35 53.01 -33.56
CA ALA A 20 1.60 53.50 -34.18
C ALA A 20 2.07 54.98 -34.06
N ALA A 21 3.35 55.07 -33.67
CA ALA A 21 4.38 56.12 -33.81
C ALA A 21 4.36 57.28 -32.80
N VAL A 22 5.46 57.58 -32.09
CA VAL A 22 6.70 58.22 -32.58
C VAL A 22 7.87 57.94 -31.61
N MET A 23 9.06 57.72 -32.18
CA MET A 23 10.34 57.54 -31.51
C MET A 23 11.01 58.85 -31.08
N ALA A 24 11.68 58.80 -29.92
CA ALA A 24 12.94 59.49 -29.58
C ALA A 24 13.42 58.83 -28.27
N GLY A 25 14.58 58.21 -28.11
CA GLY A 25 15.89 58.40 -28.70
C GLY A 25 16.86 58.53 -27.52
N CYS A 26 17.49 57.43 -27.10
CA CYS A 26 18.73 57.42 -26.31
C CYS A 26 19.37 56.03 -26.40
N SER A 27 20.56 56.00 -27.00
CA SER A 27 21.45 54.86 -27.12
C SER A 27 21.99 54.42 -25.75
N GLY A 28 21.68 53.19 -25.38
CA GLY A 28 22.28 52.48 -24.25
C GLY A 28 21.90 51.01 -24.33
N SER A 29 22.89 50.15 -24.55
CA SER A 29 22.73 48.70 -24.57
C SER A 29 22.43 48.21 -23.15
N ASP A 30 21.16 48.07 -22.83
CA ASP A 30 20.68 47.25 -21.71
C ASP A 30 19.45 46.49 -22.23
N SER A 31 19.56 45.17 -22.34
CA SER A 31 18.40 44.30 -22.55
C SER A 31 17.58 44.29 -21.27
N GLY A 32 16.78 45.34 -21.08
CA GLY A 32 15.88 45.49 -19.95
C GLY A 32 14.83 44.41 -19.96
N THR A 33 15.13 43.27 -19.31
CA THR A 33 14.09 42.39 -18.80
C THR A 33 13.29 43.19 -17.77
N VAL A 34 12.02 43.47 -18.07
CA VAL A 34 11.09 44.02 -17.09
C VAL A 34 11.09 43.07 -15.90
N THR A 35 11.73 43.48 -14.81
CA THR A 35 11.80 42.68 -13.58
C THR A 35 10.57 43.06 -12.78
N VAL A 36 9.62 42.15 -12.64
CA VAL A 36 8.47 42.37 -11.75
C VAL A 36 8.97 42.08 -10.33
N ALA A 37 8.55 42.90 -9.35
CA ALA A 37 8.93 42.67 -7.96
C ALA A 37 8.52 41.26 -7.53
N GLY A 38 9.50 40.41 -7.22
CA GLY A 38 9.29 39.01 -6.81
C GLY A 38 9.69 37.94 -7.82
N ASP A 39 10.35 38.28 -8.95
CA ASP A 39 10.95 37.28 -9.85
C ASP A 39 12.20 36.63 -9.22
N VAL A 40 12.34 35.32 -9.36
CA VAL A 40 13.47 34.52 -8.81
C VAL A 40 14.11 33.67 -9.89
N PRO A 41 15.45 33.46 -9.91
CA PRO A 41 16.06 32.47 -10.81
C PRO A 41 15.55 31.07 -10.46
N ILE A 42 15.33 30.23 -11.47
CA ILE A 42 14.79 28.87 -11.27
C ILE A 42 15.58 27.84 -12.06
N ALA A 43 15.58 26.61 -11.57
CA ALA A 43 15.89 25.43 -12.35
C ALA A 43 14.65 24.55 -12.47
N TYR A 44 14.53 23.78 -13.55
CA TYR A 44 13.49 22.77 -13.75
C TYR A 44 13.98 21.76 -14.79
N VAL A 45 13.29 20.65 -14.92
CA VAL A 45 13.63 19.64 -15.93
C VAL A 45 12.65 19.68 -17.09
N GLN A 46 13.21 19.66 -18.30
CA GLN A 46 12.46 19.27 -19.48
C GLN A 46 12.49 17.75 -19.55
N ARG A 47 11.36 17.10 -19.86
CA ARG A 47 11.25 15.65 -20.04
C ARG A 47 10.29 15.31 -21.19
N SER A 48 10.39 14.12 -21.76
CA SER A 48 9.52 13.71 -22.87
C SER A 48 8.10 13.36 -22.41
N THR A 49 7.07 13.82 -23.13
CA THR A 49 5.68 13.38 -22.88
C THR A 49 5.39 11.96 -23.37
N ALA A 50 6.33 11.33 -24.09
CA ALA A 50 6.22 9.92 -24.44
C ALA A 50 6.32 9.02 -23.20
N MET A 51 6.96 9.54 -22.14
CA MET A 51 6.97 8.91 -20.83
C MET A 51 5.61 9.10 -20.16
N ARG A 52 4.92 7.99 -19.90
CA ARG A 52 3.70 8.00 -19.10
C ARG A 52 4.08 8.01 -17.62
N LEU A 53 4.04 9.20 -17.02
CA LEU A 53 4.30 9.37 -15.59
C LEU A 53 3.25 8.63 -14.75
N ASN A 54 3.68 8.06 -13.63
CA ASN A 54 2.82 7.35 -12.69
C ASN A 54 3.45 7.44 -11.28
N PRO A 55 2.67 7.79 -10.24
CA PRO A 55 3.14 7.82 -8.85
C PRO A 55 3.95 6.60 -8.39
N THR A 56 3.56 5.43 -8.89
CA THR A 56 4.13 4.13 -8.54
C THR A 56 5.36 3.75 -9.37
N ASN A 57 5.77 4.55 -10.36
CA ASN A 57 6.99 4.33 -11.12
C ASN A 57 8.11 5.17 -10.52
N GLY A 58 9.11 4.54 -9.94
CA GLY A 58 10.13 5.23 -9.18
C GLY A 58 11.35 5.69 -9.99
N SER A 59 11.64 5.11 -11.16
CA SER A 59 12.74 5.58 -12.02
C SER A 59 12.42 5.58 -13.54
N PRO A 60 11.25 6.08 -13.98
CA PRO A 60 10.89 6.10 -15.39
C PRO A 60 11.86 6.99 -16.18
N SER A 61 12.14 6.63 -17.44
CA SER A 61 13.00 7.44 -18.31
C SER A 61 12.60 7.36 -19.77
N ALA A 62 12.79 8.47 -20.49
CA ALA A 62 12.71 8.52 -21.94
C ALA A 62 13.74 9.55 -22.49
N PRO A 63 14.31 9.31 -23.68
CA PRO A 63 15.16 10.29 -24.35
C PRO A 63 14.45 11.64 -24.50
N GLY A 64 15.15 12.74 -24.17
CA GLY A 64 14.57 14.08 -24.25
C GLY A 64 14.75 14.94 -23.01
N GLY A 65 15.24 14.35 -21.92
CA GLY A 65 15.31 15.06 -20.65
C GLY A 65 16.57 15.91 -20.50
N ASP A 66 16.39 17.10 -19.94
CA ASP A 66 17.43 18.12 -19.77
C ASP A 66 17.16 18.92 -18.49
N LEU A 67 18.22 19.29 -17.77
CA LEU A 67 18.15 20.29 -16.70
C LEU A 67 18.31 21.68 -17.29
N ILE A 68 17.33 22.54 -17.04
CA ILE A 68 17.25 23.91 -17.55
C ILE A 68 17.39 24.88 -16.39
N ILE A 69 18.21 25.91 -16.56
CA ILE A 69 18.22 27.09 -15.69
C ILE A 69 17.61 28.26 -16.44
N ARG A 70 16.68 28.95 -15.79
CA ARG A 70 16.06 30.18 -16.30
C ARG A 70 16.40 31.32 -15.34
N GLU A 71 16.96 32.40 -15.88
CA GLU A 71 17.58 33.45 -15.06
C GLU A 71 16.60 34.20 -14.15
N LYS A 72 15.30 34.18 -14.49
CA LYS A 72 14.19 34.75 -13.71
C LYS A 72 12.92 33.93 -13.94
N SER A 73 12.02 33.92 -12.97
CA SER A 73 10.70 33.28 -13.03
C SER A 73 9.72 34.08 -13.90
N SER A 74 10.11 34.34 -15.14
CA SER A 74 9.39 35.16 -16.12
C SER A 74 9.50 34.53 -17.52
N PRO A 75 8.43 34.52 -18.32
CA PRO A 75 8.43 33.97 -19.69
C PRO A 75 9.48 34.57 -20.63
N SER A 76 9.87 35.82 -20.40
CA SER A 76 10.84 36.53 -21.25
C SER A 76 12.29 36.35 -20.81
N ALA A 77 12.54 35.66 -19.69
CA ALA A 77 13.89 35.43 -19.20
C ALA A 77 14.68 34.48 -20.13
N PRO A 78 16.01 34.61 -20.22
CA PRO A 78 16.84 33.62 -20.89
C PRO A 78 16.75 32.24 -20.22
N GLU A 79 16.71 31.19 -21.03
CA GLU A 79 16.80 29.77 -20.62
C GLU A 79 18.12 29.17 -21.09
N HIS A 80 18.70 28.31 -20.25
CA HIS A 80 19.98 27.67 -20.49
C HIS A 80 19.88 26.17 -20.20
N ASN A 81 20.14 25.33 -21.21
CA ASN A 81 20.27 23.89 -21.02
C ASN A 81 21.70 23.56 -20.57
N ILE A 82 21.84 23.25 -19.29
CA ILE A 82 23.16 23.01 -18.68
C ILE A 82 23.65 21.56 -18.87
N THR A 83 22.75 20.61 -19.12
CA THR A 83 23.09 19.18 -19.26
C THR A 83 23.30 18.72 -20.69
N SER A 84 23.02 19.56 -21.69
CA SER A 84 23.05 19.23 -23.13
C SER A 84 24.28 18.42 -23.58
N ARG A 85 25.47 18.71 -23.03
CA ARG A 85 26.71 17.96 -23.32
C ARG A 85 26.69 16.48 -22.93
N PHE A 86 25.78 16.09 -22.04
CA PHE A 86 25.59 14.72 -21.54
C PHE A 86 24.32 14.06 -22.09
N THR A 87 23.25 14.83 -22.22
CA THR A 87 21.90 14.36 -22.56
C THR A 87 21.60 14.37 -24.06
N ARG A 88 22.54 14.84 -24.88
CA ARG A 88 22.45 14.90 -26.34
C ARG A 88 23.67 14.26 -26.99
N ASP A 89 23.49 13.72 -28.20
CA ASP A 89 24.60 13.23 -29.01
C ASP A 89 25.37 14.37 -29.72
N ALA A 90 26.40 14.01 -30.49
CA ALA A 90 27.21 14.96 -31.24
C ALA A 90 26.42 15.72 -32.33
N ALA A 91 25.26 15.21 -32.75
CA ALA A 91 24.34 15.88 -33.68
C ALA A 91 23.27 16.72 -32.96
N GLY A 92 23.30 16.77 -31.62
CA GLY A 92 22.34 17.49 -30.78
C GLY A 92 21.02 16.75 -30.55
N VAL A 93 20.92 15.49 -30.97
CA VAL A 93 19.72 14.66 -30.80
C VAL A 93 19.60 14.24 -29.33
N PRO A 94 18.43 14.44 -28.69
CA PRO A 94 18.23 14.00 -27.31
C PRO A 94 18.35 12.49 -27.16
N ASN A 95 19.17 12.05 -26.21
CA ASN A 95 19.40 10.63 -25.92
C ASN A 95 19.57 10.33 -24.42
N GLY A 96 19.54 11.34 -23.54
CA GLY A 96 19.51 11.20 -22.09
C GLY A 96 18.23 11.75 -21.45
N ASP A 97 18.23 11.76 -20.12
CA ASP A 97 17.15 12.25 -19.26
C ASP A 97 17.71 12.87 -17.97
N ALA A 98 16.96 13.80 -17.39
CA ALA A 98 17.27 14.47 -16.12
C ALA A 98 16.00 14.63 -15.28
N SER A 99 16.14 14.56 -13.96
CA SER A 99 15.02 14.67 -13.01
C SER A 99 15.47 15.23 -11.66
N ASP A 100 14.49 15.63 -10.86
CA ASP A 100 14.60 15.87 -9.42
C ASP A 100 15.73 16.84 -8.99
N PRO A 101 15.84 18.05 -9.57
CA PRO A 101 16.79 19.04 -9.10
C PRO A 101 16.45 19.55 -7.70
N GLU A 102 17.48 19.83 -6.91
CA GLU A 102 17.40 20.46 -5.59
C GLU A 102 18.50 21.51 -5.43
N VAL A 103 18.18 22.61 -4.76
CA VAL A 103 19.09 23.76 -4.54
C VAL A 103 19.76 23.67 -3.18
N SER A 104 21.08 23.90 -3.16
CA SER A 104 21.85 24.04 -1.92
C SER A 104 21.37 25.24 -1.11
N TYR A 105 21.50 25.20 0.21
CA TYR A 105 20.95 26.24 1.09
C TYR A 105 21.54 27.64 0.83
N ASP A 106 22.77 27.73 0.32
CA ASP A 106 23.42 28.98 -0.08
C ASP A 106 23.05 29.46 -1.51
N GLY A 107 22.19 28.73 -2.22
CA GLY A 107 21.74 29.06 -3.57
C GLY A 107 22.80 28.90 -4.67
N LYS A 108 23.93 28.26 -4.39
CA LYS A 108 25.08 28.19 -5.33
C LYS A 108 25.22 26.88 -6.08
N LYS A 109 24.53 25.82 -5.66
CA LYS A 109 24.67 24.49 -6.26
C LYS A 109 23.31 23.84 -6.51
N LEU A 110 23.27 23.01 -7.55
CA LEU A 110 22.13 22.14 -7.87
C LEU A 110 22.57 20.68 -7.73
N VAL A 111 21.87 19.89 -6.93
CA VAL A 111 21.98 18.42 -6.98
C VAL A 111 20.81 17.89 -7.78
N PHE A 112 21.00 16.88 -8.62
CA PHE A 112 19.95 16.36 -9.50
C PHE A 112 20.28 14.95 -9.97
N SER A 113 19.30 14.29 -10.57
CA SER A 113 19.47 12.97 -11.19
C SER A 113 19.58 13.08 -12.69
N MET A 114 20.50 12.32 -13.28
CA MET A 114 20.69 12.29 -14.73
C MET A 114 21.05 10.89 -15.20
N LYS A 115 20.35 10.45 -16.24
CA LYS A 115 20.62 9.24 -16.99
C LYS A 115 21.09 9.63 -18.39
N CYS A 116 22.39 9.47 -18.64
CA CYS A 116 22.95 9.69 -19.96
C CYS A 116 23.52 8.38 -20.54
N PRO A 117 23.50 8.19 -21.88
CA PRO A 117 23.97 6.97 -22.51
C PRO A 117 25.43 6.68 -22.18
N ALA A 118 25.77 5.42 -21.88
CA ALA A 118 27.15 5.00 -21.64
C ALA A 118 28.08 5.25 -22.84
N SER A 119 27.53 5.43 -24.04
CA SER A 119 28.26 5.79 -25.26
C SER A 119 28.61 7.28 -25.39
N ASN A 120 28.11 8.15 -24.50
CA ASN A 120 28.45 9.56 -24.54
C ASN A 120 29.96 9.77 -24.23
N PRO A 121 30.70 10.52 -25.07
CA PRO A 121 32.15 10.67 -24.93
C PRO A 121 32.58 11.67 -23.85
N ALA A 122 31.66 12.37 -23.21
CA ALA A 122 31.96 13.36 -22.18
C ALA A 122 32.68 12.71 -20.99
N THR A 123 33.63 13.45 -20.43
CA THR A 123 34.38 13.03 -19.25
C THR A 123 34.23 14.04 -18.12
N ILE A 124 34.33 13.54 -16.89
CA ILE A 124 34.51 14.34 -15.68
C ILE A 124 35.76 13.81 -15.01
N GLU A 125 36.69 14.69 -14.66
CA GLU A 125 37.96 14.32 -14.01
C GLU A 125 38.75 13.23 -14.78
N GLY A 126 38.66 13.23 -16.11
CA GLY A 126 39.38 12.29 -16.98
C GLY A 126 38.76 10.90 -17.12
N VAL A 127 37.60 10.62 -16.50
CA VAL A 127 36.87 9.35 -16.66
C VAL A 127 35.54 9.53 -17.39
N PRO A 128 35.01 8.48 -18.06
CA PRO A 128 33.70 8.55 -18.70
C PRO A 128 32.61 9.03 -17.74
N ALA A 129 31.88 10.05 -18.15
CA ALA A 129 30.89 10.71 -17.31
C ALA A 129 29.62 9.84 -17.17
N CYS A 130 29.18 9.22 -18.26
CA CYS A 130 27.90 8.52 -18.37
C CYS A 130 28.03 7.01 -18.16
N THR A 131 27.02 6.41 -17.52
CA THR A 131 26.99 4.98 -17.14
C THR A 131 25.85 4.20 -17.83
N GLY A 132 24.89 4.90 -18.45
CA GLY A 132 23.62 4.30 -18.89
C GLY A 132 22.58 4.11 -17.77
N ARG A 133 22.90 4.49 -16.54
CA ARG A 133 22.00 4.46 -15.37
C ARG A 133 21.69 5.85 -14.85
N TRP A 134 20.62 5.96 -14.07
CA TRP A 134 20.39 7.15 -13.26
C TRP A 134 21.50 7.26 -12.21
N ASN A 135 22.18 8.40 -12.20
CA ASN A 135 23.16 8.74 -11.18
C ASN A 135 22.88 10.14 -10.65
N ILE A 136 23.40 10.43 -9.46
CA ILE A 136 23.33 11.72 -8.81
C ILE A 136 24.51 12.60 -9.25
N TRP A 137 24.19 13.84 -9.59
CA TRP A 137 25.11 14.86 -10.07
C TRP A 137 24.95 16.14 -9.28
N GLU A 138 26.02 16.93 -9.24
CA GLU A 138 26.02 18.28 -8.67
C GLU A 138 26.55 19.27 -9.71
N TYR A 139 25.90 20.42 -9.83
CA TYR A 139 26.34 21.55 -10.64
C TYR A 139 26.62 22.75 -9.74
N ASP A 140 27.88 23.21 -9.70
CA ASP A 140 28.35 24.31 -8.86
C ASP A 140 28.46 25.60 -9.68
N MET A 141 27.63 26.59 -9.33
CA MET A 141 27.52 27.88 -10.01
C MET A 141 28.44 28.96 -9.40
N SER A 142 29.22 28.64 -8.37
CA SER A 142 29.95 29.62 -7.55
C SER A 142 30.94 30.49 -8.35
N THR A 143 31.59 29.93 -9.37
CA THR A 143 32.65 30.64 -10.14
C THR A 143 32.18 31.06 -11.53
N GLY A 144 31.22 30.35 -12.13
CA GLY A 144 30.82 30.52 -13.53
C GLY A 144 29.39 31.02 -13.75
N GLY A 145 28.68 31.38 -12.68
CA GLY A 145 27.26 31.77 -12.76
C GLY A 145 26.39 30.61 -13.25
N TYR A 146 25.21 30.95 -13.81
CA TYR A 146 24.21 29.96 -14.22
C TYR A 146 24.64 29.04 -15.36
N THR A 147 25.62 29.43 -16.19
CA THR A 147 25.98 28.70 -17.42
C THR A 147 27.41 28.19 -17.45
N GLY A 148 28.33 28.82 -16.70
CA GLY A 148 29.75 28.47 -16.64
C GLY A 148 30.14 27.62 -15.44
N GLY A 149 29.19 27.09 -14.68
CA GLY A 149 29.44 26.26 -13.50
C GLY A 149 30.15 24.93 -13.81
N SER A 150 30.57 24.23 -12.75
CA SER A 150 31.29 22.96 -12.85
C SER A 150 30.40 21.79 -12.42
N PHE A 151 30.47 20.68 -13.17
CA PHE A 151 29.78 19.44 -12.82
C PHE A 151 30.67 18.53 -12.00
N ARG A 152 30.05 17.88 -11.02
CA ARG A 152 30.61 16.77 -10.24
C ARG A 152 29.65 15.59 -10.29
N ARG A 153 30.18 14.39 -10.49
CA ARG A 153 29.40 13.16 -10.40
C ARG A 153 29.51 12.62 -8.97
N LEU A 154 28.38 12.45 -8.29
CA LEU A 154 28.34 11.96 -6.91
C LEU A 154 28.22 10.43 -6.84
N THR A 155 27.52 9.82 -7.79
CA THR A 155 27.41 8.35 -7.90
C THR A 155 27.79 7.87 -9.30
N ALA A 156 28.31 6.66 -9.44
CA ALA A 156 28.74 6.10 -10.72
C ALA A 156 28.27 4.65 -10.94
N SER A 157 27.09 4.28 -10.42
CA SER A 157 26.57 2.92 -10.59
C SER A 157 26.31 2.62 -12.07
N THR A 158 26.68 1.41 -12.49
CA THR A 158 26.38 0.85 -13.82
C THR A 158 25.26 -0.19 -13.77
N THR A 159 24.82 -0.56 -12.56
CA THR A 159 23.86 -1.64 -12.29
C THR A 159 22.55 -1.17 -11.66
N ASP A 160 22.57 -0.01 -11.02
CA ASP A 160 21.51 0.53 -10.18
C ASP A 160 21.17 1.95 -10.63
N ASP A 161 19.96 2.38 -10.31
CA ASP A 161 19.44 3.70 -10.62
C ASP A 161 19.30 4.49 -9.30
N ASP A 162 19.97 5.65 -9.23
CA ASP A 162 19.96 6.58 -8.09
C ASP A 162 19.18 7.87 -8.50
N VAL A 163 18.09 8.20 -7.80
CA VAL A 163 17.09 9.25 -8.10
C VAL A 163 16.72 10.10 -6.87
N ASP A 164 15.93 11.17 -7.05
CA ASP A 164 15.39 12.02 -5.97
C ASP A 164 16.43 12.54 -4.93
N PRO A 165 17.54 13.22 -5.30
CA PRO A 165 18.55 13.66 -4.33
C PRO A 165 18.19 14.96 -3.60
N ALA A 166 18.64 15.09 -2.35
CA ALA A 166 18.60 16.34 -1.59
C ALA A 166 19.85 16.52 -0.69
N TYR A 167 20.19 17.77 -0.38
CA TYR A 167 21.34 18.10 0.49
C TYR A 167 21.04 17.84 1.98
N LEU A 168 21.93 17.14 2.66
CA LEU A 168 21.95 17.07 4.13
C LEU A 168 22.68 18.30 4.71
N PRO A 169 22.20 18.86 5.84
CA PRO A 169 22.75 20.08 6.43
C PRO A 169 24.13 19.84 7.07
N GLY A 170 24.87 20.92 7.28
CA GLY A 170 26.18 20.94 7.93
C GLY A 170 27.28 20.28 7.11
N GLY A 171 27.13 20.26 5.77
CA GLY A 171 28.08 19.60 4.87
C GLY A 171 28.15 18.07 5.08
N ARG A 172 27.11 17.45 5.65
CA ARG A 172 27.08 16.00 5.95
C ARG A 172 26.89 15.14 4.71
N GLY A 173 26.51 15.72 3.57
CA GLY A 173 26.40 15.04 2.28
C GLY A 173 24.99 15.10 1.73
N PHE A 174 24.43 13.95 1.34
CA PHE A 174 23.19 13.87 0.57
C PHE A 174 22.30 12.72 1.04
N VAL A 175 20.98 12.89 0.88
CA VAL A 175 19.98 11.83 0.88
C VAL A 175 19.48 11.66 -0.55
N PHE A 176 19.15 10.43 -0.95
CA PHE A 176 18.58 10.12 -2.26
C PHE A 176 17.86 8.78 -2.21
N THR A 177 17.16 8.44 -3.28
CA THR A 177 16.44 7.18 -3.42
C THR A 177 17.18 6.27 -4.41
N SER A 178 17.31 4.97 -4.12
CA SER A 178 18.08 4.03 -4.96
C SER A 178 17.54 2.60 -4.92
N ASN A 179 17.67 1.88 -6.04
CA ASN A 179 17.27 0.48 -6.20
C ASN A 179 18.41 -0.55 -5.97
N ARG A 180 19.54 -0.12 -5.39
CA ARG A 180 20.70 -1.01 -5.11
C ARG A 180 20.43 -2.11 -4.08
N GLN A 181 19.48 -1.86 -3.17
CA GLN A 181 19.01 -2.78 -2.13
C GLN A 181 20.14 -3.48 -1.33
N GLY A 182 21.11 -2.72 -0.84
CA GLY A 182 22.24 -3.27 -0.07
C GLY A 182 21.83 -4.06 1.18
N LYS A 183 20.62 -3.82 1.72
CA LYS A 183 20.06 -4.47 2.91
C LYS A 183 18.91 -5.42 2.60
N THR A 184 18.14 -5.16 1.55
CA THR A 184 16.87 -5.86 1.27
C THR A 184 16.96 -6.91 0.17
N LYS A 185 18.06 -6.95 -0.61
CA LYS A 185 18.29 -8.04 -1.57
C LYS A 185 18.68 -9.32 -0.85
N THR A 186 18.30 -10.46 -1.42
CA THR A 186 18.65 -11.78 -0.91
C THR A 186 19.76 -12.40 -1.77
N VAL A 187 20.72 -13.08 -1.15
CA VAL A 187 21.75 -13.85 -1.86
C VAL A 187 21.60 -15.33 -1.49
N GLN A 188 21.30 -16.17 -2.48
CA GLN A 188 21.09 -17.61 -2.29
C GLN A 188 21.84 -18.38 -3.37
N GLY A 189 22.65 -19.37 -2.99
CA GLY A 189 23.41 -20.19 -3.95
C GLY A 189 24.37 -19.40 -4.86
N GLY A 190 24.85 -18.23 -4.42
CA GLY A 190 25.67 -17.32 -5.21
C GLY A 190 24.89 -16.42 -6.19
N GLN A 191 23.57 -16.57 -6.28
CA GLN A 191 22.69 -15.69 -7.06
C GLN A 191 22.13 -14.57 -6.18
N THR A 192 21.97 -13.38 -6.76
CA THR A 192 21.39 -12.20 -6.09
C THR A 192 19.97 -11.96 -6.59
N PHE A 193 19.03 -11.88 -5.67
CA PHE A 193 17.61 -11.62 -5.91
C PHE A 193 17.26 -10.25 -5.32
N TYR A 194 16.90 -9.32 -6.20
CA TYR A 194 16.43 -7.99 -5.80
C TYR A 194 14.94 -8.08 -5.46
N ALA A 195 14.51 -7.40 -4.40
CA ALA A 195 13.10 -7.21 -4.09
C ALA A 195 12.43 -6.39 -5.20
N LEU A 196 11.24 -6.81 -5.63
CA LEU A 196 10.32 -6.01 -6.43
C LEU A 196 9.30 -5.36 -5.52
N ASP A 197 8.63 -4.32 -6.02
CA ASP A 197 7.48 -3.74 -5.33
C ASP A 197 6.33 -4.75 -5.14
N GLU A 198 5.36 -4.40 -4.31
CA GLU A 198 4.19 -5.24 -4.00
C GLU A 198 3.21 -5.35 -5.22
N TYR A 199 3.56 -4.78 -6.38
CA TYR A 199 2.91 -5.03 -7.68
C TYR A 199 3.75 -5.92 -8.62
N GLU A 200 4.95 -6.34 -8.19
CA GLU A 200 5.89 -7.15 -8.97
C GLU A 200 6.42 -6.46 -10.24
N ARG A 201 6.42 -5.12 -10.30
CA ARG A 201 6.71 -4.38 -11.54
C ARG A 201 8.16 -3.97 -11.69
N GLU A 202 8.77 -3.47 -10.61
CA GLU A 202 10.13 -2.93 -10.66
C GLU A 202 10.89 -3.10 -9.34
N ARG A 203 12.21 -2.95 -9.40
CA ARG A 203 13.06 -3.03 -8.19
C ARG A 203 12.68 -1.91 -7.24
N VAL A 204 12.43 -2.27 -5.98
CA VAL A 204 12.08 -1.31 -4.94
C VAL A 204 13.17 -0.26 -4.77
N LEU A 205 12.73 0.98 -4.66
CA LEU A 205 13.54 2.17 -4.45
C LEU A 205 13.44 2.59 -2.98
N GLN A 206 14.58 2.67 -2.30
CA GLN A 206 14.68 2.98 -0.88
C GLN A 206 15.60 4.18 -0.63
N LEU A 207 15.44 4.83 0.52
CA LEU A 207 16.29 5.95 0.93
C LEU A 207 17.71 5.49 1.24
N HIS A 208 18.65 6.28 0.78
CA HIS A 208 20.08 6.14 1.01
C HIS A 208 20.67 7.48 1.41
N THR A 209 21.72 7.46 2.21
CA THR A 209 22.55 8.63 2.48
C THR A 209 23.98 8.39 2.02
N MET A 210 24.68 9.46 1.67
CA MET A 210 26.09 9.45 1.30
C MET A 210 26.78 10.68 1.85
N ASP A 211 28.11 10.60 2.02
CA ASP A 211 28.91 11.73 2.47
C ASP A 211 29.02 12.83 1.39
N ALA A 212 29.59 13.98 1.75
CA ALA A 212 29.74 15.11 0.84
C ALA A 212 30.62 14.84 -0.39
N THR A 213 31.41 13.77 -0.38
CA THR A 213 32.25 13.34 -1.52
C THR A 213 31.54 12.38 -2.47
N GLY A 214 30.33 11.91 -2.12
CA GLY A 214 29.62 10.85 -2.83
C GLY A 214 29.98 9.43 -2.36
N GLY A 215 30.76 9.32 -1.28
CA GLY A 215 31.19 8.06 -0.67
C GLY A 215 30.24 7.55 0.41
N ALA A 216 30.63 6.46 1.08
CA ALA A 216 29.94 5.90 2.26
C ALA A 216 28.42 5.65 2.10
N ILE A 217 27.98 5.29 0.89
CA ILE A 217 26.56 5.12 0.60
C ILE A 217 25.94 4.06 1.50
N THR A 218 24.90 4.45 2.25
CA THR A 218 24.22 3.62 3.24
C THR A 218 22.72 3.60 2.99
N GLN A 219 22.12 2.41 2.87
CA GLN A 219 20.67 2.25 2.83
C GLN A 219 20.07 2.52 4.23
N ILE A 220 19.14 3.48 4.32
CA ILE A 220 18.53 3.93 5.58
C ILE A 220 17.05 3.57 5.71
N SER A 221 16.39 3.13 4.63
CA SER A 221 15.04 2.59 4.66
C SER A 221 14.90 1.22 3.99
N VAL A 222 13.91 0.43 4.44
CA VAL A 222 13.74 -0.98 4.06
C VAL A 222 12.29 -1.34 3.74
N ASN A 223 11.48 -0.40 3.24
CA ASN A 223 10.09 -0.67 2.86
C ASN A 223 9.98 -1.79 1.79
N ALA A 224 8.83 -2.45 1.68
CA ALA A 224 8.57 -3.39 0.58
C ALA A 224 8.20 -2.69 -0.73
N SER A 225 7.72 -1.45 -0.62
CA SER A 225 7.39 -0.56 -1.73
C SER A 225 8.28 0.70 -1.72
N HIS A 226 8.07 1.62 -2.65
CA HIS A 226 8.96 2.78 -2.84
C HIS A 226 8.92 3.79 -1.68
N ASP A 227 10.10 4.31 -1.31
CA ASP A 227 10.28 5.54 -0.54
C ASP A 227 10.88 6.62 -1.46
N ARG A 228 10.14 7.69 -1.74
CA ARG A 228 10.44 8.69 -2.79
C ARG A 228 10.41 10.13 -2.31
N ASN A 229 10.99 11.02 -3.12
CA ASN A 229 11.00 12.47 -2.95
C ASN A 229 11.45 12.94 -1.55
N PRO A 230 12.66 12.54 -1.08
CA PRO A 230 13.15 13.00 0.20
C PRO A 230 13.55 14.49 0.14
N VAL A 231 13.15 15.25 1.14
CA VAL A 231 13.61 16.62 1.40
C VAL A 231 13.99 16.76 2.87
N VAL A 232 14.81 17.76 3.21
CA VAL A 232 15.21 17.99 4.62
C VAL A 232 14.37 19.10 5.23
N ARG A 233 13.75 18.79 6.36
CA ARG A 233 12.94 19.72 7.16
C ARG A 233 13.81 20.69 7.95
N PRO A 234 13.31 21.86 8.39
CA PRO A 234 14.06 22.81 9.21
C PRO A 234 14.67 22.22 10.50
N ASN A 235 14.07 21.15 11.03
CA ASN A 235 14.55 20.45 12.22
C ASN A 235 15.65 19.41 11.92
N GLY A 236 16.08 19.24 10.67
CA GLY A 236 17.15 18.31 10.27
C GLY A 236 16.72 16.88 9.97
N GLU A 237 15.44 16.57 10.10
CA GLU A 237 14.89 15.28 9.69
C GLU A 237 14.64 15.25 8.18
N ILE A 238 14.75 14.06 7.59
CA ILE A 238 14.36 13.81 6.21
C ILE A 238 12.84 13.56 6.20
N MET A 239 12.11 14.30 5.39
CA MET A 239 10.70 14.09 5.05
C MET A 239 10.58 13.49 3.66
N PHE A 240 9.67 12.54 3.46
CA PHE A 240 9.55 11.83 2.19
C PHE A 240 8.17 11.18 2.03
N SER A 241 7.87 10.71 0.83
CA SER A 241 6.65 9.96 0.51
C SER A 241 6.92 8.46 0.58
N ARG A 242 6.21 7.74 1.44
CA ARG A 242 6.29 6.28 1.55
C ARG A 242 5.06 5.63 0.95
N TRP A 243 5.24 4.72 0.00
CA TRP A 243 4.16 3.89 -0.50
C TRP A 243 3.83 2.78 0.51
N GLU A 244 2.66 2.87 1.13
CA GLU A 244 2.07 1.81 1.95
C GLU A 244 1.21 0.92 1.04
N HIS A 245 1.64 -0.31 0.76
CA HIS A 245 0.91 -1.27 -0.08
C HIS A 245 0.74 -2.65 0.58
N VAL A 246 0.15 -2.67 1.79
CA VAL A 246 -0.08 -3.91 2.57
C VAL A 246 -1.57 -4.16 2.75
N GLY A 247 -2.06 -5.32 2.28
CA GLY A 247 -3.47 -5.65 2.32
C GLY A 247 -4.30 -4.58 1.62
N GLN A 248 -5.33 -4.05 2.28
CA GLN A 248 -6.19 -3.02 1.67
C GLN A 248 -5.54 -1.64 1.54
N ARG A 249 -4.39 -1.39 2.18
CA ARG A 249 -3.72 -0.09 2.03
C ARG A 249 -2.99 -0.07 0.71
N ASN A 250 -3.21 0.99 -0.06
CA ASN A 250 -2.46 1.23 -1.28
C ASN A 250 -2.43 2.73 -1.60
N ARG A 251 -1.39 3.40 -1.09
CA ARG A 251 -1.23 4.87 -1.16
C ARG A 251 0.14 5.37 -0.71
N PHE A 252 0.48 6.62 -1.04
CA PHE A 252 1.59 7.35 -0.42
C PHE A 252 1.14 8.21 0.76
N ALA A 253 1.82 8.06 1.90
CA ALA A 253 1.71 8.94 3.05
C ALA A 253 3.06 9.62 3.34
N VAL A 254 3.05 10.73 4.08
CA VAL A 254 4.24 11.52 4.37
C VAL A 254 4.91 10.97 5.62
N PHE A 255 6.18 10.60 5.52
CA PHE A 255 7.00 10.06 6.60
C PHE A 255 8.16 11.00 6.92
N ARG A 256 8.73 10.81 8.11
CA ARG A 256 9.98 11.43 8.54
C ARG A 256 10.97 10.36 9.03
N VAL A 257 12.26 10.66 8.96
CA VAL A 257 13.35 9.84 9.50
C VAL A 257 14.58 10.69 9.80
N LYS A 258 15.42 10.28 10.74
CA LYS A 258 16.74 10.90 10.91
C LYS A 258 17.71 10.50 9.80
N PRO A 259 18.79 11.26 9.55
CA PRO A 259 19.75 10.96 8.48
C PRO A 259 20.43 9.57 8.51
N ASP A 260 20.41 8.89 9.66
CA ASP A 260 20.96 7.54 9.84
C ASP A 260 19.93 6.41 9.66
N GLY A 261 18.66 6.76 9.43
CA GLY A 261 17.54 5.83 9.29
C GLY A 261 16.78 5.54 10.59
N THR A 262 17.23 6.08 11.73
CA THR A 262 16.56 5.91 13.03
C THR A 262 15.36 6.83 13.18
N ASP A 263 14.46 6.52 14.12
CA ASP A 263 13.26 7.29 14.45
C ASP A 263 12.35 7.54 13.22
N MET A 264 12.25 6.53 12.35
CA MET A 264 11.35 6.59 11.20
C MET A 264 9.89 6.56 11.66
N PHE A 265 9.11 7.58 11.34
CA PHE A 265 7.70 7.65 11.75
C PHE A 265 6.86 8.37 10.69
N VAL A 266 5.56 8.04 10.64
CA VAL A 266 4.61 8.77 9.80
C VAL A 266 4.44 10.20 10.32
N LEU A 267 4.53 11.18 9.43
CA LEU A 267 4.30 12.59 9.72
C LEU A 267 2.82 12.95 9.52
N TYR A 268 2.24 12.57 8.37
CA TYR A 268 0.84 12.87 8.01
C TYR A 268 0.31 11.92 6.93
N GLY A 269 -1.02 11.73 6.85
CA GLY A 269 -1.69 11.18 5.68
C GLY A 269 -2.07 9.69 5.74
N ALA A 270 -1.68 8.96 6.79
CA ALA A 270 -2.00 7.54 6.90
C ALA A 270 -3.47 7.25 7.30
N HIS A 271 -4.31 8.23 7.57
CA HIS A 271 -5.77 8.05 7.69
C HIS A 271 -6.57 9.19 7.07
N SER A 272 -5.88 10.11 6.42
CA SER A 272 -6.48 11.26 5.77
C SER A 272 -7.16 10.87 4.45
N PRO A 273 -8.18 11.62 4.00
CA PRO A 273 -8.80 11.41 2.72
C PRO A 273 -7.84 11.79 1.57
N GLY A 274 -8.17 11.27 0.40
CA GLY A 274 -7.27 11.26 -0.76
C GLY A 274 -6.44 9.99 -0.80
N ASN A 275 -5.82 9.73 -1.94
CA ASN A 275 -5.04 8.52 -2.12
C ASN A 275 -3.58 8.80 -1.75
N SER A 276 -2.81 9.50 -2.57
CA SER A 276 -1.34 9.57 -2.43
C SER A 276 -0.81 11.00 -2.36
N PHE A 277 -0.14 11.32 -1.25
CA PHE A 277 0.64 12.56 -1.08
C PHE A 277 2.04 12.37 -1.66
N LEU A 278 2.41 13.17 -2.66
CA LEU A 278 3.74 13.19 -3.26
C LEU A 278 4.42 14.56 -3.12
N HIS A 279 5.73 14.58 -3.39
CA HIS A 279 6.60 15.77 -3.32
C HIS A 279 6.37 16.69 -2.09
N PRO A 280 6.31 16.14 -0.85
CA PRO A 280 6.05 16.94 0.34
C PRO A 280 7.19 17.93 0.59
N ARG A 281 6.87 19.18 0.94
CA ARG A 281 7.84 20.23 1.31
C ARG A 281 7.30 21.11 2.44
N ASP A 282 8.16 21.59 3.34
CA ASP A 282 7.74 22.58 4.34
C ASP A 282 7.47 23.94 3.65
N MET A 283 6.37 24.59 4.05
CA MET A 283 6.06 25.98 3.68
C MET A 283 7.01 26.95 4.40
N ASP A 284 7.06 28.20 3.94
CA ASP A 284 7.94 29.22 4.52
C ASP A 284 7.66 29.41 6.03
N PRO A 285 8.65 29.22 6.91
CA PRO A 285 8.49 29.48 8.34
C PRO A 285 8.18 30.95 8.70
N LYS A 286 8.40 31.88 7.77
CA LYS A 286 8.07 33.31 7.90
C LYS A 286 6.72 33.69 7.28
N GLY A 287 6.10 32.78 6.52
CA GLY A 287 4.84 33.00 5.81
C GLY A 287 3.59 32.83 6.68
N GLN A 288 2.44 33.04 6.06
CA GLN A 288 1.11 32.75 6.61
C GLN A 288 0.93 31.26 6.93
N TYR A 289 1.50 30.37 6.10
CA TYR A 289 1.39 28.92 6.25
C TYR A 289 2.55 28.31 7.04
N LYS A 290 3.15 29.05 7.97
CA LYS A 290 4.23 28.54 8.83
C LYS A 290 3.85 27.22 9.51
N GLY A 291 4.71 26.21 9.38
CA GLY A 291 4.49 24.87 9.93
C GLY A 291 3.57 23.97 9.09
N TYR A 292 3.07 24.46 7.96
CA TYR A 292 2.36 23.64 6.98
C TYR A 292 3.34 22.96 6.03
N LEU A 293 2.86 21.92 5.36
CA LEU A 293 3.51 21.28 4.22
C LEU A 293 2.74 21.60 2.94
N SER A 294 3.42 21.76 1.81
CA SER A 294 2.82 21.63 0.49
C SER A 294 3.04 20.21 -0.04
N SER A 295 2.05 19.64 -0.70
CA SER A 295 2.15 18.35 -1.39
C SER A 295 1.10 18.28 -2.50
N ASP A 296 1.40 17.59 -3.59
CA ASP A 296 0.40 17.18 -4.56
C ASP A 296 -0.33 15.90 -4.10
N LEU A 297 -1.66 15.87 -4.25
CA LEU A 297 -2.51 14.75 -3.84
C LEU A 297 -3.23 14.16 -5.04
N MET A 298 -3.02 12.87 -5.29
CA MET A 298 -3.55 12.20 -6.47
C MET A 298 -3.82 10.70 -6.27
N ALA A 299 -4.55 10.09 -7.21
CA ALA A 299 -4.65 8.64 -7.33
C ALA A 299 -3.40 8.02 -8.00
N LEU A 300 -3.15 6.74 -7.71
CA LEU A 300 -2.00 5.97 -8.22
C LEU A 300 -2.07 5.64 -9.72
N SER A 301 -3.16 5.96 -10.41
CA SER A 301 -3.33 5.66 -11.83
C SER A 301 -4.20 6.68 -12.53
N ARG A 302 -4.00 6.82 -13.84
CA ARG A 302 -4.74 7.74 -14.74
C ARG A 302 -4.62 9.22 -14.35
N THR A 303 -3.55 9.60 -13.68
CA THR A 303 -3.27 10.97 -13.23
C THR A 303 -2.07 11.60 -13.93
N GLN A 304 -1.25 10.80 -14.64
CA GLN A 304 0.02 11.23 -15.22
C GLN A 304 0.86 12.01 -14.18
N GLU A 305 0.91 11.46 -12.96
CA GLU A 305 1.62 12.00 -11.80
C GLU A 305 1.26 13.46 -11.46
N GLY A 306 -0.02 13.84 -11.61
CA GLY A 306 -0.52 15.12 -11.11
C GLY A 306 -1.92 15.07 -10.50
N GLY A 307 -2.16 15.94 -9.55
CA GLY A 307 -3.41 16.07 -8.80
C GLY A 307 -3.57 17.45 -8.19
N SER A 308 -4.19 17.51 -7.02
CA SER A 308 -4.50 18.78 -6.32
C SER A 308 -3.31 19.29 -5.53
N LEU A 309 -3.15 20.62 -5.44
CA LEU A 309 -2.20 21.24 -4.51
C LEU A 309 -2.81 21.29 -3.10
N MET A 310 -2.23 20.53 -2.18
CA MET A 310 -2.65 20.46 -0.79
C MET A 310 -1.69 21.26 0.09
N LEU A 311 -2.25 22.12 0.94
CA LEU A 311 -1.56 22.67 2.10
C LEU A 311 -2.01 21.92 3.36
N ILE A 312 -1.05 21.37 4.08
CA ILE A 312 -1.26 20.44 5.21
C ILE A 312 -0.75 21.09 6.48
N ASP A 313 -1.61 21.33 7.48
CA ASP A 313 -1.21 21.82 8.80
C ASP A 313 -0.58 20.70 9.64
N ALA A 314 0.63 20.31 9.26
CA ALA A 314 1.44 19.36 9.99
C ALA A 314 2.05 19.96 11.27
N ALA A 315 1.71 21.18 11.68
CA ALA A 315 2.06 21.70 13.00
C ALA A 315 1.00 21.34 14.04
N ASN A 316 -0.27 21.38 13.64
CA ASN A 316 -1.40 21.19 14.55
C ASN A 316 -2.17 19.89 14.34
N TYR A 317 -1.93 19.15 13.26
CA TYR A 317 -2.65 17.91 12.94
C TYR A 317 -1.69 16.77 12.61
N SER A 318 -2.11 15.55 12.95
CA SER A 318 -1.43 14.32 12.51
C SER A 318 -2.15 13.62 11.36
N GLU A 319 -3.42 13.93 11.17
CA GLU A 319 -4.30 13.49 10.09
C GLU A 319 -5.42 14.53 9.92
N GLN A 320 -6.16 14.43 8.82
CA GLN A 320 -7.41 15.18 8.66
C GLN A 320 -8.34 14.90 9.84
N ASN A 321 -8.82 15.98 10.46
CA ASN A 321 -9.68 16.04 11.63
C ASN A 321 -9.08 15.43 12.91
N THR A 322 -7.76 15.16 12.95
CA THR A 322 -7.06 14.63 14.13
C THR A 322 -6.10 15.69 14.70
N PRO A 323 -6.59 16.57 15.59
CA PRO A 323 -5.79 17.65 16.15
C PRO A 323 -4.76 17.13 17.16
N ALA A 324 -3.65 17.85 17.29
CA ALA A 324 -2.56 17.54 18.20
C ALA A 324 -2.92 17.80 19.68
N THR A 325 -3.86 18.72 19.94
CA THR A 325 -4.25 19.14 21.29
C THR A 325 -5.73 19.52 21.34
N LYS A 326 -6.33 19.57 22.55
CA LYS A 326 -7.71 20.03 22.76
C LYS A 326 -7.99 21.47 22.32
N THR A 327 -6.98 22.32 22.21
CA THR A 327 -7.16 23.74 21.82
C THR A 327 -7.27 23.92 20.31
N VAL A 328 -6.94 22.89 19.54
CA VAL A 328 -7.08 22.86 18.08
C VAL A 328 -8.39 22.13 17.74
N ALA A 329 -9.18 22.70 16.83
CA ALA A 329 -10.47 22.13 16.46
C ALA A 329 -10.31 20.78 15.74
N ALA A 330 -11.19 19.81 16.02
CA ALA A 330 -11.25 18.52 15.32
C ALA A 330 -11.90 18.62 13.93
N ALA A 331 -11.50 19.64 13.16
CA ALA A 331 -11.94 19.93 11.81
C ALA A 331 -10.78 20.60 11.06
N GLY A 332 -10.28 20.00 9.98
CA GLY A 332 -9.15 20.50 9.21
C GLY A 332 -7.93 19.58 9.26
N GLY A 333 -6.76 20.07 8.86
CA GLY A 333 -5.51 19.30 8.75
C GLY A 333 -4.93 19.34 7.35
N GLN A 334 -5.77 19.30 6.31
CA GLN A 334 -5.40 19.60 4.94
C GLN A 334 -6.46 20.46 4.25
N VAL A 335 -6.02 21.23 3.27
CA VAL A 335 -6.89 22.04 2.40
C VAL A 335 -6.35 22.02 0.98
N GLU A 336 -7.25 21.83 0.01
CA GLU A 336 -6.96 22.14 -1.38
C GLU A 336 -6.97 23.67 -1.53
N VAL A 337 -5.84 24.25 -1.90
CA VAL A 337 -5.67 25.71 -1.83
C VAL A 337 -6.20 26.43 -3.06
N THR A 338 -6.53 25.72 -4.14
CA THR A 338 -7.02 26.31 -5.39
C THR A 338 -8.52 26.63 -5.31
N ASP A 339 -8.92 27.79 -5.83
CA ASP A 339 -10.33 28.23 -5.89
C ASP A 339 -11.24 27.27 -6.67
N LYS A 340 -10.65 26.55 -7.64
CA LYS A 340 -11.30 25.48 -8.39
C LYS A 340 -10.77 24.14 -7.92
N PRO A 341 -11.65 23.18 -7.59
CA PRO A 341 -11.22 21.87 -7.15
C PRO A 341 -10.60 21.11 -8.32
N ILE A 342 -9.36 20.68 -8.15
CA ILE A 342 -8.66 19.79 -9.05
C ILE A 342 -9.02 18.36 -8.68
N ASN A 343 -9.19 17.48 -9.67
CA ASN A 343 -9.55 16.09 -9.39
C ASN A 343 -8.34 15.31 -8.86
N GLN A 344 -8.35 15.05 -7.55
CA GLN A 344 -7.40 14.18 -6.84
C GLN A 344 -7.63 12.67 -7.05
N ASN A 345 -8.72 12.28 -7.72
CA ASN A 345 -9.08 10.88 -7.99
C ASN A 345 -8.73 10.49 -9.44
N ARG A 346 -9.18 9.29 -9.85
CA ARG A 346 -9.15 8.84 -11.24
C ARG A 346 -10.11 9.69 -12.10
N GLY A 347 -9.84 9.75 -13.40
CA GLY A 347 -10.73 10.35 -14.39
C GLY A 347 -10.36 11.78 -14.78
N LEU A 348 -11.25 12.43 -15.53
CA LEU A 348 -11.02 13.76 -16.06
C LEU A 348 -10.83 14.78 -14.93
N SER A 349 -9.91 15.71 -15.09
CA SER A 349 -9.72 16.82 -14.15
C SER A 349 -10.04 18.15 -14.85
N PRO A 350 -11.27 18.66 -14.74
CA PRO A 350 -11.74 19.80 -15.55
C PRO A 350 -10.90 21.08 -15.42
N TYR A 351 -10.22 21.23 -14.30
CA TYR A 351 -9.38 22.40 -13.98
C TYR A 351 -7.89 22.10 -14.03
N GLY A 352 -7.49 21.04 -14.74
CA GLY A 352 -6.10 20.69 -14.95
C GLY A 352 -5.51 19.81 -13.85
N ARG A 353 -4.20 19.65 -13.84
CA ARG A 353 -3.46 18.86 -12.84
C ARG A 353 -2.19 19.60 -12.43
N ILE A 354 -1.84 19.51 -11.15
CA ILE A 354 -0.63 20.08 -10.56
C ILE A 354 0.30 18.94 -10.12
N THR A 355 1.60 19.14 -10.30
CA THR A 355 2.63 18.28 -9.74
C THR A 355 3.84 19.09 -9.28
N THR A 356 4.70 18.45 -8.49
CA THR A 356 6.02 18.97 -8.06
C THR A 356 5.95 20.39 -7.48
N PRO A 357 5.13 20.67 -6.45
CA PRO A 357 5.09 21.98 -5.82
C PRO A 357 6.41 22.30 -5.10
N TYR A 358 6.84 23.56 -5.19
CA TYR A 358 8.02 24.12 -4.54
C TYR A 358 7.70 25.50 -3.94
N PRO A 359 7.48 25.58 -2.62
CA PRO A 359 7.23 26.86 -1.94
C PRO A 359 8.44 27.79 -1.96
N LEU A 360 8.21 29.10 -2.19
CA LEU A 360 9.22 30.13 -1.99
C LEU A 360 9.33 30.50 -0.50
N TRP A 361 10.55 30.77 -0.04
CA TRP A 361 10.84 31.17 1.34
C TRP A 361 11.23 32.65 1.45
N ASP A 362 10.44 33.49 0.80
CA ASP A 362 10.60 34.94 0.68
C ASP A 362 9.53 35.74 1.45
N GLY A 363 8.71 35.06 2.26
CA GLY A 363 7.59 35.61 3.02
C GLY A 363 6.27 35.72 2.26
N THR A 364 6.21 35.26 1.00
CA THR A 364 5.03 35.42 0.14
C THR A 364 4.11 34.20 0.09
N ASP A 365 4.57 33.03 0.55
CA ASP A 365 3.90 31.72 0.40
C ASP A 365 3.56 31.33 -1.06
N ARG A 366 4.18 31.99 -2.05
CA ARG A 366 4.03 31.61 -3.45
C ARG A 366 4.65 30.23 -3.68
N VAL A 367 4.07 29.48 -4.60
CA VAL A 367 4.49 28.10 -4.91
C VAL A 367 4.81 28.01 -6.39
N LEU A 368 6.06 27.69 -6.73
CA LEU A 368 6.42 27.20 -8.05
C LEU A 368 5.83 25.81 -8.24
N LEU A 369 5.20 25.55 -9.39
CA LEU A 369 4.60 24.25 -9.65
C LEU A 369 4.56 23.95 -11.14
N ALA A 370 4.45 22.66 -11.46
CA ALA A 370 4.17 22.20 -12.81
C ALA A 370 2.65 22.02 -12.94
N TYR A 371 2.04 22.72 -13.90
CA TYR A 371 0.60 22.68 -14.16
C TYR A 371 0.32 22.37 -15.62
N ARG A 372 -0.68 21.51 -15.84
CA ARG A 372 -1.28 21.28 -17.16
C ARG A 372 -2.76 21.63 -17.11
N PRO A 373 -3.31 22.32 -18.12
CA PRO A 373 -4.75 22.47 -18.24
C PRO A 373 -5.42 21.13 -18.55
N CYS A 374 -6.75 21.11 -18.46
CA CYS A 374 -7.52 19.95 -18.90
C CYS A 374 -7.54 19.87 -20.42
N GLU A 375 -6.96 18.79 -20.95
CA GLU A 375 -6.92 18.50 -22.37
C GLU A 375 -7.23 17.02 -22.61
N VAL A 376 -7.89 16.75 -23.73
CA VAL A 376 -8.25 15.41 -24.22
C VAL A 376 -7.96 15.34 -25.71
N THR A 377 -8.01 14.17 -26.33
CA THR A 377 -8.02 14.09 -27.79
C THR A 377 -9.44 13.94 -28.31
N ARG A 378 -9.75 14.58 -29.44
CA ARG A 378 -10.94 14.35 -30.27
C ARG A 378 -10.47 13.94 -31.67
N ASN A 379 -10.76 12.70 -32.06
CA ASN A 379 -10.25 12.07 -33.28
C ASN A 379 -8.72 12.17 -33.41
N GLY A 380 -8.02 11.95 -32.28
CA GLY A 380 -6.55 12.05 -32.20
C GLY A 380 -6.00 13.48 -32.14
N VAL A 381 -6.83 14.52 -32.21
CA VAL A 381 -6.41 15.92 -32.11
C VAL A 381 -6.60 16.42 -30.68
N VAL A 382 -5.56 16.97 -30.06
CA VAL A 382 -5.65 17.55 -28.71
C VAL A 382 -6.59 18.76 -28.72
N ILE A 383 -7.56 18.78 -27.81
CA ILE A 383 -8.48 19.89 -27.57
C ILE A 383 -8.58 20.20 -26.07
N PRO A 384 -8.85 21.47 -25.68
CA PRO A 384 -9.17 21.80 -24.30
C PRO A 384 -10.49 21.17 -23.86
N CYS A 385 -10.57 20.71 -22.61
CA CYS A 385 -11.82 20.15 -22.04
C CYS A 385 -12.97 21.15 -21.97
N ALA A 386 -12.68 22.46 -22.08
CA ALA A 386 -13.70 23.51 -22.19
C ALA A 386 -14.51 23.40 -23.49
N ASN A 387 -14.00 22.70 -24.50
CA ASN A 387 -14.67 22.48 -25.79
C ASN A 387 -15.46 21.16 -25.84
N LEU A 388 -15.56 20.44 -24.73
CA LEU A 388 -16.35 19.22 -24.63
C LEU A 388 -17.82 19.55 -24.42
N THR A 389 -18.70 18.80 -25.08
CA THR A 389 -20.14 18.79 -24.74
C THR A 389 -20.37 18.05 -23.43
N ASP A 390 -21.54 18.24 -22.84
CA ASP A 390 -21.91 17.53 -21.61
C ASP A 390 -21.95 16.01 -21.84
N GLU A 391 -22.37 15.56 -23.04
CA GLU A 391 -22.38 14.15 -23.41
C GLU A 391 -20.96 13.59 -23.58
N GLU A 392 -20.05 14.32 -24.21
CA GLU A 392 -18.65 13.88 -24.33
C GLU A 392 -17.97 13.79 -22.95
N ARG A 393 -18.25 14.75 -22.06
CA ARG A 393 -17.75 14.72 -20.68
C ARG A 393 -18.30 13.52 -19.92
N ALA A 394 -19.61 13.29 -20.01
CA ALA A 394 -20.24 12.14 -19.38
C ALA A 394 -19.62 10.83 -19.86
N ARG A 395 -19.31 10.67 -21.15
CA ARG A 395 -18.66 9.46 -21.67
C ARG A 395 -17.23 9.28 -21.15
N LEU A 396 -16.44 10.35 -21.04
CA LEU A 396 -15.09 10.27 -20.47
C LEU A 396 -15.10 9.86 -18.98
N GLU A 397 -16.14 10.24 -18.26
CA GLU A 397 -16.32 9.96 -16.84
C GLU A 397 -17.10 8.64 -16.57
N ASP A 398 -17.74 8.07 -17.60
CA ASP A 398 -18.51 6.84 -17.52
C ASP A 398 -17.58 5.66 -17.20
N ASP A 399 -17.68 5.09 -16.00
CA ASP A 399 -16.91 3.93 -15.56
C ASP A 399 -17.45 2.60 -16.11
N THR A 400 -18.62 2.62 -16.75
CA THR A 400 -19.30 1.48 -17.39
C THR A 400 -18.95 1.29 -18.86
N MET A 401 -18.01 2.07 -19.41
CA MET A 401 -17.45 1.79 -20.74
C MET A 401 -16.30 0.77 -20.67
N SER A 402 -16.34 -0.23 -21.56
CA SER A 402 -15.26 -1.19 -21.74
C SER A 402 -13.99 -0.55 -22.31
N ARG A 403 -12.85 -1.24 -22.22
CA ARG A 403 -11.59 -0.76 -22.83
C ARG A 403 -11.70 -0.56 -24.35
N ALA A 404 -12.41 -1.47 -25.04
CA ALA A 404 -12.62 -1.37 -26.48
C ALA A 404 -13.49 -0.17 -26.85
N GLU A 405 -14.58 0.07 -26.11
CA GLU A 405 -15.45 1.23 -26.32
C GLU A 405 -14.69 2.54 -26.07
N ARG A 406 -13.91 2.63 -24.99
CA ARG A 406 -13.07 3.82 -24.72
C ARG A 406 -12.01 4.05 -25.79
N ALA A 407 -11.38 2.97 -26.28
CA ALA A 407 -10.37 3.07 -27.33
C ALA A 407 -10.97 3.45 -28.69
N ALA A 408 -12.23 3.08 -28.94
CA ALA A 408 -12.98 3.41 -30.14
C ALA A 408 -13.69 4.77 -30.07
N ASP A 409 -13.90 5.33 -28.87
CA ASP A 409 -14.52 6.65 -28.73
C ASP A 409 -13.67 7.71 -29.42
N ALA A 410 -14.36 8.61 -30.13
CA ALA A 410 -13.74 9.75 -30.77
C ALA A 410 -13.05 10.66 -29.76
N VAL A 411 -13.52 10.71 -28.50
CA VAL A 411 -12.97 11.55 -27.43
C VAL A 411 -12.30 10.68 -26.36
N GLN A 412 -11.03 10.96 -26.05
CA GLN A 412 -10.24 10.17 -25.11
C GLN A 412 -9.42 11.02 -24.13
N ASP A 413 -9.40 10.65 -22.85
CA ASP A 413 -8.49 11.21 -21.83
C ASP A 413 -7.08 10.61 -21.94
N ASN A 414 -6.43 10.89 -23.07
CA ASN A 414 -5.12 10.37 -23.44
C ASN A 414 -4.18 11.47 -23.97
N ALA A 415 -4.53 12.74 -23.75
CA ALA A 415 -3.67 13.85 -24.13
C ALA A 415 -2.30 13.71 -23.46
N PRO A 416 -1.19 14.02 -24.18
CA PRO A 416 0.15 14.00 -23.60
C PRO A 416 0.27 14.90 -22.37
N ALA A 417 1.14 14.52 -21.43
CA ALA A 417 1.36 15.19 -20.15
C ALA A 417 2.14 16.53 -20.29
N ALA A 418 1.71 17.47 -21.11
CA ALA A 418 2.47 18.70 -21.39
C ALA A 418 2.41 19.73 -20.23
N TYR A 419 3.02 19.42 -19.10
CA TYR A 419 3.15 20.33 -17.96
C TYR A 419 3.99 21.56 -18.32
N SER A 420 3.56 22.73 -17.86
CA SER A 420 4.29 24.00 -17.91
C SER A 420 4.58 24.49 -16.49
N ILE A 421 5.61 25.31 -16.32
CA ILE A 421 5.95 25.88 -15.01
C ILE A 421 5.14 27.15 -14.76
N TYR A 422 4.54 27.24 -13.58
CA TYR A 422 3.79 28.41 -13.10
C TYR A 422 4.25 28.84 -11.71
N MET A 423 4.09 30.12 -11.41
CA MET A 423 4.05 30.64 -10.04
C MET A 423 2.59 30.74 -9.60
N PHE A 424 2.20 29.97 -8.58
CA PHE A 424 0.91 30.10 -7.94
C PHE A 424 0.99 30.98 -6.69
N ASP A 425 0.10 31.96 -6.59
CA ASP A 425 -0.05 32.81 -5.41
C ASP A 425 -1.35 32.39 -4.68
N PRO A 426 -1.28 31.73 -3.50
CA PRO A 426 -2.46 31.26 -2.80
C PRO A 426 -3.34 32.39 -2.26
N ALA A 427 -2.78 33.57 -2.00
CA ALA A 427 -3.54 34.72 -1.51
C ALA A 427 -4.32 35.41 -2.64
N LYS A 428 -3.76 35.42 -3.86
CA LYS A 428 -4.38 36.05 -5.03
C LYS A 428 -5.11 35.07 -5.94
N GLN A 429 -4.89 33.76 -5.77
CA GLN A 429 -5.42 32.70 -6.62
C GLN A 429 -5.00 32.84 -8.10
N THR A 430 -3.79 33.37 -8.32
CA THR A 430 -3.25 33.61 -9.66
C THR A 430 -2.22 32.55 -10.03
N PHE A 431 -2.34 32.03 -11.25
CA PHE A 431 -1.34 31.18 -11.90
C PHE A 431 -0.57 32.01 -12.94
N LEU A 432 0.62 32.47 -12.59
CA LEU A 432 1.48 33.22 -13.51
C LEU A 432 2.34 32.24 -14.33
N PRO A 433 2.18 32.17 -15.67
CA PRO A 433 3.00 31.29 -16.50
C PRO A 433 4.46 31.75 -16.46
N ILE A 434 5.39 30.80 -16.34
CA ILE A 434 6.83 31.06 -16.35
C ILE A 434 7.49 30.43 -17.57
N ALA A 435 7.22 29.17 -17.85
CA ALA A 435 7.88 28.44 -18.93
C ALA A 435 6.93 27.38 -19.50
N SER A 436 6.84 27.32 -20.83
CA SER A 436 6.03 26.32 -21.53
C SER A 436 6.92 25.44 -22.40
N PRO A 437 6.70 24.12 -22.40
CA PRO A 437 7.54 23.19 -23.15
C PRO A 437 7.24 23.24 -24.65
N PRO A 438 8.23 22.89 -25.50
CA PRO A 438 7.97 22.61 -26.90
C PRO A 438 7.10 21.33 -27.07
N PRO A 439 6.44 21.14 -28.23
CA PRO A 439 5.65 19.94 -28.50
C PRO A 439 6.44 18.64 -28.27
N GLY A 440 5.83 17.66 -27.59
CA GLY A 440 6.46 16.39 -27.24
C GLY A 440 7.24 16.40 -25.91
N PHE A 441 7.26 17.54 -25.22
CA PHE A 441 7.95 17.71 -23.95
C PHE A 441 7.03 18.27 -22.86
N MET A 442 7.47 18.11 -21.62
CA MET A 442 6.87 18.64 -20.40
C MET A 442 7.96 19.27 -19.54
N TYR A 443 7.61 20.28 -18.77
CA TYR A 443 8.47 20.85 -17.73
C TYR A 443 7.95 20.43 -16.36
N SER A 444 8.84 19.91 -15.50
CA SER A 444 8.53 19.48 -14.12
C SER A 444 9.63 19.86 -13.15
N ASP A 445 9.39 19.60 -11.86
CA ASP A 445 10.36 19.76 -10.77
C ASP A 445 11.00 21.17 -10.69
N PRO A 446 10.18 22.25 -10.69
CA PRO A 446 10.73 23.59 -10.58
C PRO A 446 11.30 23.82 -9.17
N VAL A 447 12.50 24.36 -9.10
CA VAL A 447 13.15 24.79 -7.85
C VAL A 447 13.66 26.23 -7.98
N ALA A 448 13.52 27.01 -6.91
CA ALA A 448 14.04 28.37 -6.85
C ALA A 448 15.52 28.38 -6.45
N ILE A 449 16.37 29.05 -7.25
CA ILE A 449 17.81 29.21 -6.98
C ILE A 449 18.00 30.39 -6.03
N GLU A 450 17.63 30.18 -4.77
CA GLU A 450 17.65 31.23 -3.76
C GLU A 450 18.39 30.79 -2.51
N VAL A 451 18.91 31.78 -1.77
CA VAL A 451 19.46 31.55 -0.44
C VAL A 451 18.31 31.25 0.52
N ARG A 452 18.40 30.14 1.24
CA ARG A 452 17.46 29.77 2.30
C ARG A 452 18.23 29.39 3.58
N PRO A 453 17.60 29.54 4.77
CA PRO A 453 18.19 29.05 6.00
C PRO A 453 18.53 27.56 5.89
N GLU A 454 19.78 27.22 6.20
CA GLU A 454 20.19 25.84 6.31
C GLU A 454 19.47 25.17 7.50
N PRO A 455 18.87 23.98 7.32
CA PRO A 455 18.28 23.21 8.40
C PRO A 455 19.26 22.92 9.53
N ASN A 456 18.70 22.70 10.73
CA ASN A 456 19.50 22.21 11.84
C ASN A 456 20.07 20.83 11.51
N ALA A 457 21.28 20.53 11.99
CA ALA A 457 21.81 19.18 11.92
C ALA A 457 21.22 18.34 13.07
N THR A 458 20.63 17.19 12.75
CA THR A 458 20.09 16.27 13.76
C THR A 458 21.06 15.15 14.04
N ASP A 459 21.32 14.88 15.32
CA ASP A 459 22.18 13.78 15.71
C ASP A 459 21.47 12.42 15.65
N PRO A 460 22.22 11.35 15.30
CA PRO A 460 21.74 9.97 15.35
C PRO A 460 21.03 9.63 16.66
N THR A 461 20.07 8.71 16.58
CA THR A 461 19.54 8.11 17.82
C THR A 461 20.63 7.29 18.48
N SER A 462 20.74 7.36 19.82
CA SER A 462 21.66 6.49 20.55
C SER A 462 21.24 5.03 20.36
N VAL A 463 22.19 4.20 19.95
CA VAL A 463 21.98 2.76 19.69
C VAL A 463 22.77 1.90 20.67
N ASP A 464 22.22 0.73 20.98
CA ASP A 464 22.94 -0.31 21.71
C ASP A 464 23.92 -1.03 20.78
N ALA A 465 25.23 -0.85 21.02
CA ALA A 465 26.28 -1.43 20.19
C ALA A 465 26.29 -2.97 20.20
N THR A 466 25.85 -3.60 21.29
CA THR A 466 25.76 -5.06 21.40
C THR A 466 24.66 -5.60 20.50
N LEU A 467 23.48 -4.97 20.53
CA LEU A 467 22.38 -5.32 19.64
C LEU A 467 22.68 -5.00 18.18
N ALA A 468 23.35 -3.87 17.92
CA ALA A 468 23.82 -3.53 16.59
C ALA A 468 24.76 -4.60 16.02
N GLY A 469 25.71 -5.10 16.84
CA GLY A 469 26.61 -6.20 16.45
C GLY A 469 25.89 -7.54 16.20
N GLN A 470 24.68 -7.72 16.72
CA GLN A 470 23.83 -8.89 16.49
C GLN A 470 22.87 -8.72 15.30
N GLY A 471 22.82 -7.53 14.68
CA GLY A 471 21.84 -7.21 13.65
C GLY A 471 20.41 -7.14 14.18
N LEU A 472 20.23 -6.76 15.46
CA LEU A 472 18.93 -6.67 16.12
C LEU A 472 18.59 -5.22 16.48
N GLY A 473 17.30 -4.93 16.57
CA GLY A 473 16.75 -3.74 17.22
C GLY A 473 15.67 -4.11 18.24
N GLU A 474 15.23 -3.15 19.04
CA GLU A 474 14.16 -3.32 20.03
C GLU A 474 12.92 -2.52 19.64
N ILE A 475 11.75 -3.15 19.78
CA ILE A 475 10.46 -2.48 19.72
C ILE A 475 9.81 -2.56 21.10
N GLU A 476 9.36 -1.42 21.58
CA GLU A 476 8.57 -1.30 22.80
C GLU A 476 7.26 -0.58 22.52
N VAL A 477 6.16 -1.13 23.04
CA VAL A 477 4.86 -0.47 23.05
C VAL A 477 4.46 -0.26 24.50
N ARG A 478 4.17 0.99 24.88
CA ARG A 478 3.84 1.31 26.28
C ARG A 478 2.48 0.74 26.70
N SER A 479 1.48 0.71 25.82
CA SER A 479 0.27 -0.11 26.01
C SER A 479 -0.49 -0.34 24.71
N VAL A 480 -0.88 -1.59 24.42
CA VAL A 480 -1.77 -1.90 23.30
C VAL A 480 -3.15 -1.27 23.44
N TYR A 481 -3.55 -0.88 24.66
CA TYR A 481 -4.84 -0.23 24.94
C TYR A 481 -4.81 1.29 24.75
N ASP A 482 -3.65 1.88 24.44
CA ASP A 482 -3.54 3.29 24.06
C ASP A 482 -3.81 3.46 22.55
N THR A 483 -5.07 3.75 22.23
CA THR A 483 -5.58 3.83 20.86
C THR A 483 -6.16 5.21 20.58
N ASP A 484 -5.97 5.75 19.39
CA ASP A 484 -6.56 7.03 19.00
C ASP A 484 -8.09 6.99 18.91
N GLY A 485 -8.68 8.12 18.52
CA GLY A 485 -10.12 8.25 18.35
C GLY A 485 -10.73 7.43 17.21
N LEU A 486 -9.91 6.76 16.38
CA LEU A 486 -10.39 5.85 15.35
C LEU A 486 -10.74 4.46 15.92
N ASP A 487 -10.35 4.19 17.18
CA ASP A 487 -10.67 2.97 17.95
C ASP A 487 -10.27 1.66 17.25
N ARG A 488 -9.30 1.71 16.33
CA ARG A 488 -8.88 0.58 15.47
C ARG A 488 -8.16 -0.55 16.21
N ASN A 489 -7.79 -0.35 17.46
CA ASN A 489 -7.37 -1.44 18.36
C ASN A 489 -8.11 -1.35 19.69
N GLY A 490 -9.28 -0.68 19.71
CA GLY A 490 -10.02 -0.37 20.92
C GLY A 490 -11.18 -1.32 21.17
N GLU A 491 -12.16 -0.87 21.97
CA GLU A 491 -13.24 -1.74 22.45
C GLU A 491 -14.14 -2.20 21.29
N SER A 492 -14.30 -1.39 20.25
CA SER A 492 -15.07 -1.74 19.05
C SER A 492 -14.51 -2.94 18.29
N MET A 493 -13.22 -3.28 18.50
CA MET A 493 -12.59 -4.46 17.90
C MET A 493 -12.82 -5.73 18.69
N ILE A 494 -13.37 -5.65 19.90
CA ILE A 494 -13.66 -6.78 20.79
C ILE A 494 -15.11 -7.23 20.56
N ALA A 495 -15.33 -8.54 20.42
CA ALA A 495 -16.65 -9.16 20.36
C ALA A 495 -16.99 -9.78 21.72
N ALA A 496 -18.28 -10.01 21.98
CA ALA A 496 -18.72 -10.61 23.24
C ALA A 496 -18.06 -11.98 23.52
N ALA A 497 -17.76 -12.77 22.47
CA ALA A 497 -17.11 -14.07 22.61
C ALA A 497 -15.61 -14.02 22.93
N ASP A 498 -14.97 -12.84 22.81
CA ASP A 498 -13.58 -12.65 23.23
C ASP A 498 -13.48 -12.34 24.72
N LEU A 499 -14.59 -11.90 25.35
CA LEU A 499 -14.62 -11.53 26.74
C LEU A 499 -14.58 -12.79 27.62
N PRO A 500 -13.70 -12.82 28.63
CA PRO A 500 -13.76 -13.82 29.68
C PRO A 500 -15.12 -13.82 30.40
N ALA A 501 -15.51 -14.97 30.94
CA ALA A 501 -16.78 -15.12 31.64
C ALA A 501 -16.91 -14.09 32.79
N GLY A 502 -18.05 -13.39 32.84
CA GLY A 502 -18.32 -12.35 33.84
C GLY A 502 -17.88 -10.94 33.45
N CYS A 503 -17.18 -10.77 32.34
CA CYS A 503 -16.78 -9.46 31.83
C CYS A 503 -17.82 -8.86 30.87
N THR A 504 -18.12 -7.57 31.02
CA THR A 504 -19.01 -6.82 30.12
C THR A 504 -18.27 -5.91 29.14
N SER A 505 -16.98 -5.66 29.37
CA SER A 505 -16.10 -4.86 28.53
C SER A 505 -14.66 -5.37 28.65
N GLY A 506 -13.88 -5.31 27.57
CA GLY A 506 -12.50 -5.77 27.54
C GLY A 506 -11.49 -4.69 27.96
N ILE A 507 -11.84 -3.41 27.80
CA ILE A 507 -10.98 -2.27 28.12
C ILE A 507 -11.73 -1.36 29.09
N ALA A 508 -11.33 -1.36 30.36
CA ALA A 508 -11.81 -0.37 31.32
C ALA A 508 -11.47 1.04 30.84
N LYS A 509 -12.39 2.00 31.00
CA LYS A 509 -12.22 3.38 30.54
C LYS A 509 -12.26 4.38 31.69
N ALA A 510 -11.49 5.46 31.55
CA ALA A 510 -11.48 6.61 32.46
C ALA A 510 -11.29 7.92 31.67
N ALA A 511 -11.44 9.07 32.33
CA ALA A 511 -11.03 10.35 31.74
C ALA A 511 -9.49 10.39 31.57
N PRO A 512 -8.96 11.01 30.51
CA PRO A 512 -7.52 11.09 30.31
C PRO A 512 -6.84 11.92 31.41
N LEU A 513 -5.69 11.45 31.87
CA LEU A 513 -4.85 12.18 32.83
C LEU A 513 -4.23 13.43 32.21
N SER A 514 -3.89 13.37 30.91
CA SER A 514 -3.34 14.52 30.19
C SER A 514 -4.44 15.51 29.84
N ALA A 515 -4.24 16.77 30.22
CA ALA A 515 -5.13 17.86 29.85
C ALA A 515 -5.16 18.11 28.32
N THR A 516 -4.12 17.72 27.58
CA THR A 516 -4.00 17.95 26.13
C THR A 516 -4.63 16.85 25.27
N ASP A 517 -4.99 15.70 25.86
CA ASP A 517 -5.54 14.54 25.15
C ASP A 517 -6.91 14.84 24.55
N THR A 518 -7.10 14.71 23.24
CA THR A 518 -8.35 15.12 22.57
C THR A 518 -9.54 14.20 22.85
N ARG A 519 -9.32 13.02 23.44
CA ARG A 519 -10.34 11.99 23.70
C ARG A 519 -11.14 12.31 24.98
N ALA A 520 -12.43 11.97 25.00
CA ALA A 520 -13.28 12.13 26.19
C ALA A 520 -13.04 11.01 27.23
N GLN A 521 -12.80 9.79 26.75
CA GLN A 521 -12.46 8.62 27.56
C GLN A 521 -11.33 7.84 26.91
N VAL A 522 -10.46 7.27 27.74
CA VAL A 522 -9.28 6.50 27.35
C VAL A 522 -9.17 5.25 28.21
N ALA A 523 -8.27 4.32 27.87
CA ALA A 523 -8.08 3.12 28.69
C ALA A 523 -7.59 3.46 30.10
N ASP A 524 -8.22 2.85 31.11
CA ASP A 524 -7.80 2.94 32.52
C ASP A 524 -6.73 1.87 32.80
N ILE A 525 -5.50 2.20 32.43
CA ILE A 525 -4.36 1.29 32.57
C ILE A 525 -4.10 0.94 34.05
N SER A 526 -4.39 1.85 34.99
CA SER A 526 -4.23 1.62 36.42
C SER A 526 -5.10 0.46 36.91
N ARG A 527 -6.35 0.37 36.42
CA ARG A 527 -7.24 -0.75 36.72
C ARG A 527 -6.86 -2.03 35.99
N LEU A 528 -6.46 -1.93 34.71
CA LEU A 528 -6.07 -3.09 33.90
C LEU A 528 -4.84 -3.82 34.46
N LYS A 529 -3.96 -3.11 35.18
CA LYS A 529 -2.74 -3.66 35.77
C LYS A 529 -2.84 -4.03 37.25
N ASP A 530 -3.96 -3.78 37.92
CA ASP A 530 -4.16 -4.11 39.34
C ASP A 530 -4.83 -5.49 39.51
N PRO A 531 -4.12 -6.53 40.00
CA PRO A 531 -4.70 -7.86 40.20
C PRO A 531 -5.89 -7.94 41.17
N ALA A 532 -6.17 -6.88 41.95
CA ALA A 532 -7.36 -6.80 42.79
C ALA A 532 -8.58 -6.18 42.07
N ASP A 533 -8.40 -5.54 40.91
CA ASP A 533 -9.50 -4.97 40.12
C ASP A 533 -10.05 -6.03 39.13
N PRO A 534 -11.38 -6.19 39.01
CA PRO A 534 -11.97 -7.11 38.02
C PRO A 534 -11.51 -6.85 36.57
N ALA A 535 -11.17 -5.60 36.22
CA ALA A 535 -10.66 -5.23 34.88
C ALA A 535 -9.38 -5.99 34.51
N TYR A 536 -8.57 -6.37 35.50
CA TYR A 536 -7.37 -7.18 35.31
C TYR A 536 -7.67 -8.52 34.63
N HIS A 537 -8.86 -9.08 34.78
CA HIS A 537 -9.22 -10.37 34.18
C HIS A 537 -9.98 -10.24 32.86
N CYS A 538 -10.36 -9.03 32.45
CA CYS A 538 -11.28 -8.85 31.32
C CYS A 538 -10.60 -8.56 29.99
N SER A 539 -9.31 -8.25 29.97
CA SER A 539 -8.66 -7.79 28.75
C SER A 539 -8.26 -8.96 27.82
N PRO A 540 -8.71 -8.96 26.55
CA PRO A 540 -8.57 -10.13 25.67
C PRO A 540 -7.23 -10.19 24.91
N MET A 541 -6.49 -9.08 24.83
CA MET A 541 -5.19 -9.00 24.14
C MET A 541 -4.09 -9.64 25.01
N ARG A 542 -3.41 -10.68 24.50
CA ARG A 542 -2.47 -11.49 25.29
C ARG A 542 -1.09 -11.65 24.68
N PHE A 543 -0.98 -11.55 23.36
CA PHE A 543 0.30 -11.69 22.66
C PHE A 543 0.41 -10.67 21.54
N VAL A 544 1.65 -10.41 21.11
CA VAL A 544 1.93 -9.79 19.81
C VAL A 544 2.64 -10.83 18.94
N ARG A 545 2.17 -11.00 17.71
CA ARG A 545 2.83 -11.76 16.65
C ARG A 545 3.67 -10.80 15.83
N ALA A 546 4.95 -11.10 15.66
CA ALA A 546 5.83 -10.37 14.75
C ALA A 546 6.00 -11.15 13.44
N THR A 547 5.80 -10.46 12.32
CA THR A 547 6.04 -11.01 10.98
C THR A 547 7.03 -10.13 10.21
N ARG A 548 7.71 -10.71 9.23
CA ARG A 548 8.40 -9.95 8.17
C ARG A 548 7.80 -10.29 6.82
N VAL A 549 7.78 -9.32 5.91
CA VAL A 549 7.45 -9.59 4.50
C VAL A 549 8.57 -10.35 3.82
N VAL A 550 8.19 -11.25 2.91
CA VAL A 550 9.08 -11.89 1.96
C VAL A 550 8.80 -11.24 0.62
N ALA A 551 9.66 -10.30 0.26
CA ALA A 551 9.46 -9.50 -0.93
C ALA A 551 9.53 -10.37 -2.21
N PRO A 552 8.76 -10.02 -3.24
CA PRO A 552 8.84 -10.69 -4.54
C PRO A 552 10.23 -10.49 -5.12
N SER A 553 10.76 -11.48 -5.84
CA SER A 553 12.14 -11.41 -6.35
C SER A 553 12.20 -11.08 -7.84
N ALA A 554 13.11 -10.20 -8.25
CA ALA A 554 13.38 -9.95 -9.66
C ALA A 554 13.77 -11.25 -10.38
N GLY A 555 13.03 -11.61 -11.43
CA GLY A 555 13.20 -12.85 -12.17
C GLY A 555 12.30 -14.01 -11.72
N SER A 556 11.52 -13.86 -10.65
CA SER A 556 10.36 -14.74 -10.40
C SER A 556 9.15 -14.24 -11.19
N THR A 557 8.46 -15.13 -11.91
CA THR A 557 7.23 -14.80 -12.64
C THR A 557 6.03 -15.48 -12.00
N GLY A 558 4.87 -14.82 -12.09
CA GLY A 558 3.58 -15.39 -11.69
C GLY A 558 3.42 -15.56 -10.19
N MET A 559 4.00 -14.66 -9.39
CA MET A 559 3.88 -14.75 -7.93
C MET A 559 2.43 -14.51 -7.51
N ARG A 560 1.76 -13.48 -8.05
CA ARG A 560 0.36 -13.19 -7.71
C ARG A 560 -0.54 -14.42 -7.85
N GLU A 561 -0.39 -15.14 -8.95
CA GLU A 561 -1.15 -16.37 -9.21
C GLU A 561 -0.77 -17.49 -8.23
N ALA A 562 0.51 -17.55 -7.82
CA ALA A 562 1.02 -18.55 -6.88
C ALA A 562 0.60 -18.30 -5.43
N ILE A 563 0.44 -17.04 -5.02
CA ILE A 563 0.02 -16.67 -3.65
C ILE A 563 -1.50 -16.73 -3.48
N GLY A 564 -2.28 -16.72 -4.57
CA GLY A 564 -3.73 -16.88 -4.54
C GLY A 564 -4.51 -15.57 -4.37
N GLU A 565 -5.71 -15.66 -3.80
CA GLU A 565 -6.72 -14.60 -3.82
C GLU A 565 -6.57 -13.67 -2.62
N THR A 566 -5.57 -12.78 -2.67
CA THR A 566 -5.24 -11.88 -1.57
C THR A 566 -4.41 -10.66 -2.01
N ASP A 567 -4.56 -9.54 -1.30
CA ASP A 567 -3.70 -8.35 -1.43
C ASP A 567 -2.55 -8.35 -0.39
N PHE A 568 -2.33 -9.48 0.30
CA PHE A 568 -1.18 -9.64 1.19
C PHE A 568 -0.02 -10.32 0.48
N GLU A 569 1.17 -9.75 0.65
CA GLU A 569 2.40 -10.41 0.24
C GLU A 569 2.76 -11.59 1.17
N PRO A 570 3.59 -12.54 0.69
CA PRO A 570 4.16 -13.57 1.54
C PRO A 570 4.82 -13.01 2.79
N GLN A 571 4.57 -13.66 3.92
CA GLN A 571 5.01 -13.23 5.24
C GLN A 571 5.53 -14.40 6.06
N GLN A 572 6.64 -14.17 6.75
CA GLN A 572 7.22 -15.12 7.69
C GLN A 572 6.88 -14.72 9.13
N ILE A 573 6.29 -15.63 9.90
CA ILE A 573 6.16 -15.46 11.35
C ILE A 573 7.55 -15.58 12.00
N LEU A 574 7.99 -14.51 12.67
CA LEU A 574 9.23 -14.49 13.44
C LEU A 574 9.03 -15.04 14.86
N GLY A 575 7.82 -14.91 15.39
CA GLY A 575 7.40 -15.47 16.67
C GLY A 575 6.49 -14.54 17.46
N TYR A 576 6.40 -14.80 18.76
CA TYR A 576 5.44 -14.22 19.69
C TYR A 576 6.11 -13.61 20.92
N ALA A 577 5.56 -12.50 21.40
CA ALA A 577 5.88 -11.96 22.72
C ALA A 577 4.60 -11.77 23.55
N PRO A 578 4.62 -12.02 24.87
CA PRO A 578 3.47 -11.79 25.73
C PRO A 578 3.19 -10.29 25.87
N ILE A 579 1.91 -9.96 26.03
CA ILE A 579 1.44 -8.63 26.45
C ILE A 579 1.23 -8.68 27.97
N GLU A 580 1.92 -7.80 28.68
CA GLU A 580 1.81 -7.70 30.13
C GLU A 580 0.47 -7.06 30.56
N PRO A 581 0.04 -7.17 31.83
CA PRO A 581 -1.29 -6.71 32.24
C PRO A 581 -1.63 -5.24 32.00
N ASP A 582 -0.63 -4.35 32.02
CA ASP A 582 -0.78 -2.93 31.67
C ASP A 582 -0.88 -2.69 30.14
N GLY A 583 -0.92 -3.77 29.36
CA GLY A 583 -0.93 -3.77 27.91
C GLY A 583 0.43 -3.56 27.27
N SER A 584 1.51 -3.44 28.04
CA SER A 584 2.85 -3.21 27.48
C SER A 584 3.45 -4.49 26.91
N PHE A 585 4.30 -4.33 25.89
CA PHE A 585 5.19 -5.40 25.42
C PHE A 585 6.53 -4.81 24.98
N LYS A 586 7.58 -5.63 25.03
CA LYS A 586 8.91 -5.28 24.56
C LYS A 586 9.59 -6.51 23.97
N LEU A 587 10.15 -6.37 22.77
CA LEU A 587 10.71 -7.49 22.01
C LEU A 587 11.91 -7.05 21.15
N ARG A 588 12.80 -8.01 20.88
CA ARG A 588 13.90 -7.87 19.91
C ARG A 588 13.49 -8.44 18.57
N VAL A 589 13.83 -7.72 17.51
CA VAL A 589 13.53 -8.08 16.11
C VAL A 589 14.77 -7.92 15.25
N PRO A 590 14.83 -8.61 14.10
CA PRO A 590 15.83 -8.34 13.08
C PRO A 590 15.82 -6.86 12.68
N ALA A 591 17.00 -6.23 12.73
CA ALA A 591 17.18 -4.88 12.22
C ALA A 591 17.15 -4.86 10.68
N ASP A 592 16.93 -3.68 10.09
CA ASP A 592 16.91 -3.47 8.65
C ASP A 592 15.97 -4.44 7.91
N THR A 593 14.89 -4.83 8.58
CA THR A 593 13.87 -5.75 8.07
C THR A 593 12.51 -5.06 8.10
N PRO A 594 11.72 -5.10 7.00
CA PRO A 594 10.34 -4.67 7.01
C PRO A 594 9.47 -5.62 7.85
N LEU A 595 8.92 -5.11 8.95
CA LEU A 595 8.20 -5.87 9.97
C LEU A 595 6.74 -5.44 10.09
N ALA A 596 5.85 -6.37 10.38
CA ALA A 596 4.49 -6.09 10.85
C ALA A 596 4.24 -6.73 12.22
N LEU A 597 3.28 -6.15 12.94
CA LEU A 597 2.86 -6.62 14.26
C LEU A 597 1.34 -6.83 14.26
N THR A 598 0.92 -7.96 14.83
CA THR A 598 -0.50 -8.28 15.03
C THR A 598 -0.74 -8.52 16.51
N VAL A 599 -1.72 -7.83 17.10
CA VAL A 599 -2.18 -8.12 18.46
C VAL A 599 -3.03 -9.38 18.43
N VAL A 600 -2.78 -10.31 19.34
CA VAL A 600 -3.37 -11.66 19.35
C VAL A 600 -4.07 -11.94 20.67
N ASP A 601 -5.24 -12.57 20.59
CA ASP A 601 -6.04 -12.94 21.75
C ASP A 601 -5.57 -14.23 22.45
N SER A 602 -6.26 -14.65 23.51
CA SER A 602 -5.93 -15.87 24.25
C SER A 602 -6.16 -17.18 23.48
N LYS A 603 -6.73 -17.12 22.28
CA LYS A 603 -7.03 -18.27 21.42
C LYS A 603 -6.16 -18.29 20.15
N GLY A 604 -5.21 -17.38 20.04
CA GLY A 604 -4.28 -17.31 18.91
C GLY A 604 -4.80 -16.56 17.68
N ARG A 605 -5.91 -15.82 17.82
CA ARG A 605 -6.56 -15.10 16.71
C ARG A 605 -6.17 -13.62 16.70
N GLY A 606 -5.89 -13.05 15.54
CA GLY A 606 -5.57 -11.63 15.37
C GLY A 606 -6.73 -10.70 15.74
N ILE A 607 -6.44 -9.69 16.56
CA ILE A 607 -7.35 -8.60 16.95
C ILE A 607 -7.21 -7.40 16.02
N GLN A 608 -5.98 -6.99 15.74
CA GLN A 608 -5.66 -5.93 14.80
C GLN A 608 -4.27 -6.18 14.19
N THR A 609 -4.19 -6.18 12.86
CA THR A 609 -2.93 -6.23 12.11
C THR A 609 -2.47 -4.82 11.75
N HIS A 610 -1.17 -4.55 11.90
CA HIS A 610 -0.53 -3.32 11.46
C HIS A 610 -0.19 -3.38 9.97
N LEU A 611 -0.94 -2.66 9.13
CA LEU A 611 -0.82 -2.68 7.66
C LEU A 611 0.22 -1.68 7.12
N ASN A 612 1.37 -1.59 7.78
CA ASN A 612 2.52 -0.81 7.31
C ASN A 612 3.81 -1.45 7.81
N TRP A 613 4.85 -1.43 6.99
CA TRP A 613 6.15 -2.00 7.30
C TRP A 613 6.94 -1.11 8.27
N ILE A 614 7.00 -1.55 9.53
CA ILE A 614 7.83 -0.98 10.57
C ILE A 614 9.29 -1.35 10.28
N GLN A 615 10.20 -0.44 10.57
CA GLN A 615 11.63 -0.72 10.60
C GLN A 615 12.25 -0.29 11.93
N VAL A 616 13.35 -0.95 12.28
CA VAL A 616 14.32 -0.54 13.30
C VAL A 616 15.72 -0.72 12.75
N ARG A 617 16.61 0.22 13.05
CA ARG A 617 18.04 0.15 12.69
C ARG A 617 18.81 -0.72 13.69
N PRO A 618 20.00 -1.21 13.32
CA PRO A 618 20.81 -2.02 14.24
C PRO A 618 21.09 -1.26 15.55
N GLY A 619 20.72 -1.88 16.68
CA GLY A 619 20.85 -1.31 18.02
C GLY A 619 19.82 -0.25 18.40
N GLU A 620 18.92 0.13 17.50
CA GLU A 620 17.87 1.11 17.79
C GLU A 620 16.84 0.53 18.76
N ARG A 621 16.43 1.33 19.76
CA ARG A 621 15.22 1.10 20.53
C ARG A 621 14.12 2.02 20.05
N ARG A 622 13.13 1.46 19.35
CA ARG A 622 11.93 2.15 18.91
C ARG A 622 10.83 2.03 19.96
N THR A 623 10.30 3.16 20.41
CA THR A 623 9.19 3.19 21.38
C THR A 623 7.94 3.77 20.75
N CYS A 624 6.83 3.04 20.82
CA CYS A 624 5.49 3.51 20.47
C CYS A 624 4.67 3.69 21.75
N LEU A 625 3.81 4.71 21.80
CA LEU A 625 2.95 4.94 22.97
C LEU A 625 1.84 3.88 23.06
N GLY A 626 1.26 3.52 21.92
CA GLY A 626 0.33 2.41 21.79
C GLY A 626 0.13 1.93 20.37
N CYS A 627 -0.70 0.90 20.22
CA CYS A 627 -1.11 0.39 18.91
C CYS A 627 -2.16 1.33 18.33
N HIS A 628 -1.71 2.26 17.47
CA HIS A 628 -2.56 3.30 16.87
C HIS A 628 -2.89 4.46 17.83
N SER A 629 -2.02 4.80 18.79
CA SER A 629 -2.19 5.95 19.70
C SER A 629 -2.13 7.30 18.97
N PRO A 630 -2.71 8.39 19.52
CA PRO A 630 -2.54 9.74 18.96
C PRO A 630 -1.06 10.09 18.80
N ARG A 631 -0.64 10.43 17.58
CA ARG A 631 0.80 10.58 17.24
C ARG A 631 1.52 11.70 18.00
N ARG A 632 0.76 12.70 18.44
CA ARG A 632 1.26 13.85 19.21
C ARG A 632 0.72 13.88 20.64
N GLY A 633 0.06 12.80 21.06
CA GLY A 633 -0.46 12.65 22.41
C GLY A 633 0.62 12.24 23.41
N ALA A 634 0.30 12.39 24.68
CA ALA A 634 1.06 11.73 25.74
C ALA A 634 0.63 10.26 25.85
N SER A 635 1.55 9.38 26.26
CA SER A 635 1.19 7.98 26.53
C SER A 635 0.18 7.88 27.67
N LEU A 636 -0.80 6.98 27.54
CA LEU A 636 -1.69 6.63 28.65
C LEU A 636 -0.97 5.87 29.76
N ASN A 637 -0.07 4.96 29.41
CA ASN A 637 0.82 4.30 30.36
C ASN A 637 2.00 5.24 30.70
N SER A 638 1.66 6.43 31.16
CA SER A 638 2.55 7.56 31.51
C SER A 638 3.39 7.26 32.75
N GLY A 639 4.38 8.12 33.05
CA GLY A 639 5.17 8.08 34.30
C GLY A 639 4.29 7.94 35.55
N THR A 640 3.24 8.76 35.66
CA THR A 640 2.31 8.70 36.81
C THR A 640 1.65 7.32 36.95
N VAL A 641 1.23 6.73 35.83
CA VAL A 641 0.59 5.42 35.82
C VAL A 641 1.61 4.34 36.13
N VAL A 642 2.74 4.28 35.42
CA VAL A 642 3.74 3.22 35.61
C VAL A 642 4.36 3.26 37.00
N ASP A 643 4.54 4.44 37.61
CA ASP A 643 5.16 4.56 38.94
C ASP A 643 4.20 4.20 40.09
N THR A 644 2.89 4.19 39.81
CA THR A 644 1.88 3.74 40.78
C THR A 644 1.77 2.22 40.74
N GLN A 645 2.49 1.52 41.62
CA GLN A 645 2.46 0.05 41.70
C GLN A 645 1.31 -0.44 42.60
N PRO A 646 0.31 -1.18 42.07
CA PRO A 646 -0.77 -1.72 42.88
C PRO A 646 -0.26 -2.64 43.98
N ALA A 647 -0.89 -2.57 45.16
CA ALA A 647 -0.50 -3.40 46.29
C ALA A 647 -0.67 -4.90 45.99
N ALA A 648 -1.61 -5.27 45.12
CA ALA A 648 -1.87 -6.65 44.72
C ALA A 648 -0.83 -7.25 43.75
N LEU A 649 0.19 -6.49 43.34
CA LEU A 649 1.33 -7.03 42.62
C LEU A 649 2.26 -7.83 43.55
N THR A 650 2.97 -8.81 43.01
CA THR A 650 3.97 -9.59 43.76
C THR A 650 5.05 -8.66 44.33
N PRO A 651 5.33 -8.72 45.66
CA PRO A 651 6.32 -7.83 46.29
C PRO A 651 7.72 -7.95 45.67
N ALA A 652 8.10 -9.13 45.18
CA ALA A 652 9.39 -9.38 44.55
C ALA A 652 9.58 -8.61 43.24
N LEU A 653 8.54 -8.48 42.41
CA LEU A 653 8.61 -7.68 41.18
C LEU A 653 8.41 -6.19 41.47
N ALA A 654 7.41 -5.85 42.31
CA ALA A 654 7.09 -4.47 42.64
C ALA A 654 8.27 -3.72 43.27
N SER A 655 9.06 -4.38 44.15
CA SER A 655 10.24 -3.76 44.78
C SER A 655 11.43 -3.55 43.84
N GLN A 656 11.42 -4.18 42.66
CA GLN A 656 12.47 -4.05 41.64
C GLN A 656 12.10 -3.03 40.56
N HIS A 657 10.88 -2.49 40.56
CA HIS A 657 10.42 -1.48 39.60
C HIS A 657 11.28 -0.22 39.66
N GLN A 658 11.65 0.31 38.50
CA GLN A 658 12.31 1.61 38.38
C GLN A 658 11.35 2.64 37.78
N ALA A 659 11.53 3.90 38.18
CA ALA A 659 10.68 4.99 37.72
C ALA A 659 10.62 5.06 36.18
N GLY A 660 9.41 5.16 35.63
CA GLY A 660 9.13 5.23 34.20
C GLY A 660 8.98 3.88 33.48
N GLU A 661 9.27 2.75 34.15
CA GLU A 661 9.20 1.41 33.55
C GLU A 661 7.77 0.88 33.43
N THR A 662 7.37 0.47 32.22
CA THR A 662 6.21 -0.40 32.03
C THR A 662 6.44 -1.79 32.62
N LEU A 663 5.38 -2.58 32.80
CA LEU A 663 5.54 -3.95 33.27
C LEU A 663 6.43 -4.80 32.34
N ALA A 664 6.32 -4.60 31.02
CA ALA A 664 7.20 -5.28 30.05
C ALA A 664 8.66 -4.82 30.16
N SER A 665 8.90 -3.51 30.37
CA SER A 665 10.26 -3.00 30.58
C SER A 665 10.90 -3.58 31.84
N LEU A 666 10.16 -3.62 32.96
CA LEU A 666 10.59 -4.30 34.18
C LEU A 666 10.89 -5.79 33.95
N ARG A 667 9.96 -6.50 33.30
CA ARG A 667 10.06 -7.94 33.06
C ARG A 667 11.30 -8.30 32.25
N THR A 668 11.51 -7.60 31.13
CA THR A 668 12.61 -7.84 30.20
C THR A 668 13.97 -7.40 30.75
N ARG A 669 14.02 -6.37 31.61
CA ARG A 669 15.24 -6.01 32.34
C ARG A 669 15.65 -7.09 33.33
N LEU A 670 14.70 -7.66 34.07
CA LEU A 670 15.00 -8.71 35.06
C LEU A 670 15.26 -10.08 34.42
N ASP A 671 14.64 -10.35 33.28
CA ASP A 671 14.76 -11.60 32.54
C ASP A 671 14.94 -11.32 31.04
N ASN A 672 16.21 -11.27 30.61
CA ASN A 672 16.57 -10.96 29.23
C ASN A 672 16.03 -11.99 28.22
N SER A 673 15.65 -13.20 28.65
CA SER A 673 15.02 -14.18 27.76
C SER A 673 13.66 -13.72 27.25
N ARG A 674 13.00 -12.79 27.96
CA ARG A 674 11.69 -12.24 27.58
C ARG A 674 11.73 -11.27 26.41
N PHE A 675 12.91 -10.83 25.97
CA PHE A 675 13.07 -10.08 24.73
C PHE A 675 12.91 -10.95 23.49
N ALA A 676 13.23 -12.24 23.59
CA ALA A 676 13.24 -13.14 22.44
C ALA A 676 11.82 -13.47 22.00
N LEU A 677 11.60 -13.43 20.69
CA LEU A 677 10.37 -13.96 20.09
C LEU A 677 10.32 -15.47 20.28
N ASN A 678 9.21 -15.96 20.83
CA ASN A 678 8.98 -17.39 21.05
C ASN A 678 8.27 -17.99 19.84
N ALA A 679 8.58 -19.24 19.50
CA ALA A 679 7.87 -19.95 18.42
C ALA A 679 6.40 -20.26 18.79
N ASP A 680 6.12 -20.36 20.09
CA ASP A 680 4.81 -20.70 20.65
C ASP A 680 4.24 -19.57 21.50
N MET A 681 2.91 -19.55 21.65
CA MET A 681 2.22 -18.58 22.52
C MET A 681 2.13 -19.12 23.94
N GLU A 682 2.99 -18.59 24.81
CA GLU A 682 3.09 -19.00 26.20
C GLU A 682 2.99 -17.81 27.15
N PHE A 683 2.07 -17.90 28.10
CA PHE A 683 1.88 -16.89 29.13
C PHE A 683 1.65 -17.55 30.48
N THR A 684 2.29 -17.00 31.50
CA THR A 684 2.00 -17.30 32.90
C THR A 684 1.96 -15.98 33.65
N ASP A 685 0.93 -15.78 34.47
CA ASP A 685 0.82 -14.59 35.29
C ASP A 685 1.79 -14.68 36.47
N VAL A 686 2.77 -13.78 36.48
CA VAL A 686 3.76 -13.62 37.56
C VAL A 686 3.51 -12.38 38.40
N TRP A 687 2.48 -11.60 38.07
CA TRP A 687 2.21 -10.30 38.63
C TRP A 687 1.26 -10.38 39.82
N ALA A 688 0.24 -11.23 39.77
CA ALA A 688 -0.73 -11.36 40.85
C ALA A 688 -0.14 -11.96 42.14
N ASP A 689 -0.21 -11.23 43.25
CA ASP A 689 0.10 -11.74 44.59
C ASP A 689 -1.05 -12.59 45.14
N THR A 690 -1.10 -13.86 44.74
CA THR A 690 -2.16 -14.81 45.12
C THR A 690 -2.15 -15.19 46.61
N SER A 691 -1.18 -14.71 47.40
CA SER A 691 -1.22 -14.84 48.86
C SER A 691 -2.24 -13.90 49.51
N ARG A 692 -2.71 -12.88 48.78
CA ARG A 692 -3.69 -11.91 49.24
C ARG A 692 -5.11 -12.36 48.97
N SER A 693 -5.99 -12.09 49.93
CA SER A 693 -7.43 -12.37 49.80
C SER A 693 -8.02 -11.57 48.64
N GLY A 694 -8.76 -12.25 47.76
CA GLY A 694 -9.45 -11.64 46.61
C GLY A 694 -8.58 -11.39 45.39
N VAL A 695 -7.28 -11.73 45.42
CA VAL A 695 -6.37 -11.61 44.28
C VAL A 695 -6.21 -12.97 43.61
N THR A 696 -6.41 -13.01 42.29
CA THR A 696 -6.22 -14.24 41.49
C THR A 696 -5.32 -13.98 40.30
N ALA A 697 -4.52 -14.98 39.94
CA ALA A 697 -3.70 -14.94 38.74
C ALA A 697 -4.57 -15.10 37.48
N ARG A 698 -4.21 -14.42 36.38
CA ARG A 698 -4.75 -14.75 35.05
C ARG A 698 -4.40 -16.19 34.71
N ALA A 699 -5.33 -16.88 34.06
CA ALA A 699 -5.10 -18.25 33.60
C ALA A 699 -3.85 -18.31 32.69
N PRO A 700 -3.00 -19.33 32.86
CA PRO A 700 -1.88 -19.56 31.97
C PRO A 700 -2.39 -19.94 30.58
N ILE A 701 -1.63 -19.59 29.55
CA ILE A 701 -1.93 -19.91 28.16
C ILE A 701 -0.73 -20.64 27.58
N SER A 702 -0.98 -21.74 26.88
CA SER A 702 0.02 -22.47 26.10
C SER A 702 -0.65 -22.98 24.83
N ILE A 703 -0.25 -22.43 23.69
CA ILE A 703 -0.75 -22.84 22.37
C ILE A 703 0.45 -23.21 21.51
N ARG A 704 0.71 -24.52 21.38
CA ARG A 704 1.84 -25.07 20.62
C ARG A 704 1.34 -25.87 19.42
N TYR A 705 2.20 -26.03 18.41
CA TYR A 705 1.91 -27.00 17.35
C TYR A 705 2.07 -28.45 17.82
N THR A 706 3.08 -28.71 18.63
CA THR A 706 3.35 -30.01 19.24
C THR A 706 3.82 -29.83 20.68
N GLY A 707 3.77 -30.90 21.49
CA GLY A 707 4.17 -30.83 22.90
C GLY A 707 3.22 -30.03 23.78
N ASN A 708 1.94 -29.93 23.42
CA ASN A 708 0.88 -29.47 24.33
C ASN A 708 0.70 -30.49 25.48
N THR A 709 0.21 -30.00 26.63
CA THR A 709 -0.02 -30.83 27.83
C THR A 709 -0.93 -32.02 27.54
N ASN A 710 -1.98 -31.81 26.75
CA ASN A 710 -2.79 -32.88 26.19
C ASN A 710 -2.27 -33.22 24.79
N ALA A 711 -1.80 -34.46 24.59
CA ALA A 711 -1.26 -34.88 23.30
C ALA A 711 -2.30 -34.85 22.17
N ALA A 712 -3.59 -34.95 22.49
CA ALA A 712 -4.68 -34.84 21.51
C ALA A 712 -4.81 -33.42 20.92
N ASP A 713 -4.22 -32.42 21.58
CA ASP A 713 -4.19 -31.03 21.14
C ASP A 713 -3.00 -30.70 20.22
N ASN A 714 -2.15 -31.68 19.89
CA ASN A 714 -1.06 -31.51 18.93
C ASN A 714 -1.54 -31.64 17.48
N LEU A 715 -0.83 -31.01 16.54
CA LEU A 715 -1.00 -31.28 15.11
C LEU A 715 -0.65 -32.75 14.83
N ALA A 716 -1.53 -33.44 14.09
CA ALA A 716 -1.23 -34.72 13.47
C ALA A 716 -0.92 -34.59 11.96
N THR A 717 -1.02 -33.38 11.42
CA THR A 717 -0.62 -33.02 10.06
C THR A 717 0.76 -32.35 10.09
N ALA A 718 1.27 -31.95 8.92
CA ALA A 718 2.56 -31.27 8.81
C ALA A 718 2.61 -30.01 9.69
N VAL A 719 3.72 -29.86 10.42
CA VAL A 719 3.98 -28.68 11.26
C VAL A 719 4.68 -27.62 10.41
N PRO A 720 4.17 -26.37 10.37
CA PRO A 720 4.87 -25.26 9.75
C PRO A 720 6.31 -25.13 10.23
N THR A 721 7.25 -24.94 9.30
CA THR A 721 8.65 -24.71 9.62
C THR A 721 9.04 -23.28 9.27
N ASN A 722 9.95 -22.71 10.06
CA ASN A 722 10.44 -21.33 9.88
C ASN A 722 9.32 -20.28 9.78
N GLY A 723 8.15 -20.50 10.39
CA GLY A 723 7.06 -19.53 10.39
C GLY A 723 6.33 -19.35 9.05
N PHE A 724 6.48 -20.27 8.10
CA PHE A 724 5.75 -20.26 6.83
C PHE A 724 4.59 -21.24 6.84
N ILE A 725 3.43 -20.79 6.36
CA ILE A 725 2.21 -21.59 6.26
C ILE A 725 1.71 -21.56 4.82
N ASN A 726 1.96 -22.64 4.09
CA ASN A 726 1.36 -22.90 2.78
C ASN A 726 0.04 -23.64 2.94
N TYR A 727 -0.97 -23.24 2.17
CA TYR A 727 -2.27 -23.90 2.14
C TYR A 727 -2.20 -25.39 1.76
N PRO A 728 -1.60 -25.81 0.63
CA PRO A 728 -1.60 -27.22 0.25
C PRO A 728 -0.82 -28.11 1.22
N ASP A 729 0.24 -27.58 1.85
CA ASP A 729 1.11 -28.36 2.73
C ASP A 729 0.54 -28.48 4.16
N HIS A 730 -0.16 -27.45 4.65
CA HIS A 730 -0.53 -27.34 6.06
C HIS A 730 -2.05 -27.27 6.30
N ILE A 731 -2.80 -26.56 5.44
CA ILE A 731 -4.26 -26.34 5.64
C ILE A 731 -5.08 -27.44 4.98
N GLN A 732 -4.83 -27.75 3.71
CA GLN A 732 -5.55 -28.82 3.00
C GLN A 732 -5.53 -30.16 3.75
N PRO A 733 -4.43 -30.60 4.38
CA PRO A 733 -4.41 -31.84 5.17
C PRO A 733 -5.35 -31.84 6.37
N LEU A 734 -5.75 -30.67 6.89
CA LEU A 734 -6.74 -30.60 7.97
C LEU A 734 -8.10 -31.14 7.51
N TRP A 735 -8.46 -30.92 6.25
CA TRP A 735 -9.76 -31.30 5.68
C TRP A 735 -9.86 -32.79 5.37
N THR A 736 -8.74 -33.39 4.96
CA THR A 736 -8.68 -34.81 4.56
C THR A 736 -8.26 -35.73 5.70
N ARG A 737 -7.80 -35.19 6.83
CA ARG A 737 -7.45 -35.98 8.01
C ARG A 737 -8.63 -36.83 8.47
N ASP A 738 -8.38 -38.13 8.60
CA ASP A 738 -9.34 -39.11 9.09
C ASP A 738 -9.79 -38.78 10.53
N ARG A 739 -11.09 -38.52 10.66
CA ARG A 739 -11.83 -38.33 11.91
C ARG A 739 -13.06 -39.25 11.95
N GLY A 740 -13.00 -40.38 11.24
CA GLY A 740 -14.15 -41.25 10.99
C GLY A 740 -15.26 -40.50 10.25
N ALA A 741 -16.49 -40.59 10.76
CA ALA A 741 -17.65 -39.89 10.18
C ALA A 741 -17.54 -38.36 10.19
N ASN A 742 -16.64 -37.79 11.00
CA ASN A 742 -16.39 -36.35 11.10
C ASN A 742 -15.24 -35.86 10.20
N THR A 743 -14.73 -36.70 9.29
CA THR A 743 -13.76 -36.26 8.29
C THR A 743 -14.43 -35.20 7.40
N CYS A 744 -13.81 -34.03 7.24
CA CYS A 744 -14.46 -32.88 6.62
C CYS A 744 -14.92 -33.20 5.19
N THR A 745 -14.08 -33.89 4.40
CA THR A 745 -14.39 -34.30 3.03
C THR A 745 -15.45 -35.42 2.94
N THR A 746 -15.84 -36.07 4.05
CA THR A 746 -17.00 -36.98 4.04
C THR A 746 -18.31 -36.20 3.93
N CYS A 747 -18.37 -34.97 4.46
CA CYS A 747 -19.55 -34.11 4.40
C CYS A 747 -19.43 -32.98 3.36
N HIS A 748 -18.20 -32.55 3.06
CA HIS A 748 -17.88 -31.41 2.19
C HIS A 748 -17.01 -31.86 1.00
N ALA A 749 -17.64 -32.54 0.05
CA ALA A 749 -17.05 -32.97 -1.21
C ALA A 749 -18.01 -32.72 -2.39
N ASP A 750 -18.93 -31.77 -2.20
CA ASP A 750 -19.99 -31.44 -3.16
C ASP A 750 -19.69 -30.07 -3.78
N PRO A 751 -19.28 -30.00 -5.06
CA PRO A 751 -18.97 -28.74 -5.75
C PRO A 751 -20.21 -27.87 -6.00
N ALA A 752 -21.42 -28.36 -5.71
CA ALA A 752 -22.62 -27.53 -5.69
C ALA A 752 -22.88 -26.87 -4.32
N LYS A 753 -22.07 -27.17 -3.30
CA LYS A 753 -22.19 -26.64 -1.94
C LYS A 753 -20.85 -26.12 -1.41
N LEU A 754 -20.08 -26.99 -0.78
CA LEU A 754 -18.75 -26.71 -0.27
C LEU A 754 -17.90 -27.95 -0.54
N ASP A 755 -16.83 -27.76 -1.28
CA ASP A 755 -15.93 -28.83 -1.68
C ASP A 755 -14.55 -28.64 -1.05
N LEU A 756 -14.27 -29.41 0.02
CA LEU A 756 -13.00 -29.36 0.73
C LEU A 756 -11.99 -30.40 0.24
N ARG A 757 -12.24 -31.04 -0.92
CA ARG A 757 -11.30 -32.00 -1.50
C ARG A 757 -9.96 -31.35 -1.83
N GLY A 758 -8.91 -32.16 -1.82
CA GLY A 758 -7.55 -31.77 -2.21
C GLY A 758 -7.25 -32.01 -3.69
N THR A 759 -8.27 -32.05 -4.55
CA THR A 759 -8.08 -32.18 -6.00
C THR A 759 -7.62 -30.86 -6.58
N ILE A 760 -6.81 -30.91 -7.65
CA ILE A 760 -6.28 -29.73 -8.31
C ILE A 760 -7.33 -29.18 -9.28
N ALA A 761 -7.75 -27.94 -9.06
CA ALA A 761 -8.70 -27.22 -9.91
C ALA A 761 -8.02 -26.71 -11.20
N GLY A 762 -8.82 -26.16 -12.12
CA GLY A 762 -8.32 -25.61 -13.40
C GLY A 762 -7.31 -24.46 -13.22
N THR A 763 -7.38 -23.73 -12.10
CA THR A 763 -6.40 -22.70 -11.74
C THR A 763 -5.04 -23.27 -11.33
N GLY A 764 -4.97 -24.58 -11.05
CA GLY A 764 -3.82 -25.29 -10.49
C GLY A 764 -3.68 -25.22 -8.97
N ARG A 765 -4.62 -24.56 -8.28
CA ARG A 765 -4.76 -24.61 -6.82
C ARG A 765 -5.68 -25.77 -6.42
N VAL A 766 -5.58 -26.23 -5.18
CA VAL A 766 -6.54 -27.23 -4.69
C VAL A 766 -7.95 -26.60 -4.59
N VAL A 767 -8.99 -27.36 -4.94
CA VAL A 767 -10.37 -26.86 -4.99
C VAL A 767 -10.84 -26.26 -3.66
N SER A 768 -10.43 -26.85 -2.53
CA SER A 768 -10.82 -26.31 -1.22
C SER A 768 -10.30 -24.89 -0.94
N TYR A 769 -9.19 -24.49 -1.55
CA TYR A 769 -8.69 -23.13 -1.41
C TYR A 769 -9.63 -22.14 -2.10
N GLU A 770 -9.99 -22.45 -3.36
CA GLU A 770 -10.89 -21.64 -4.16
C GLU A 770 -12.25 -21.51 -3.46
N GLU A 771 -12.80 -22.61 -2.96
CA GLU A 771 -14.11 -22.62 -2.28
C GLU A 771 -14.14 -21.80 -0.97
N LEU A 772 -12.99 -21.70 -0.28
CA LEU A 772 -12.92 -20.95 0.97
C LEU A 772 -12.68 -19.45 0.74
N LEU A 773 -11.93 -19.09 -0.30
CA LEU A 773 -11.46 -17.72 -0.54
C LEU A 773 -12.24 -16.99 -1.64
N LEU A 774 -12.80 -17.71 -2.60
CA LEU A 774 -13.68 -17.16 -3.61
C LEU A 774 -15.13 -17.23 -3.13
N GLY A 775 -15.79 -16.08 -3.10
CA GLY A 775 -17.24 -16.05 -2.95
C GLY A 775 -17.96 -16.57 -4.21
N ASP A 776 -19.17 -17.08 -4.01
CA ASP A 776 -20.07 -17.44 -5.09
C ASP A 776 -20.41 -16.20 -5.95
N PRO A 777 -20.53 -16.31 -7.28
CA PRO A 777 -21.04 -15.24 -8.12
C PRO A 777 -22.41 -14.71 -7.64
N GLU A 778 -22.56 -13.39 -7.56
CA GLU A 778 -23.86 -12.77 -7.31
C GLU A 778 -24.74 -12.91 -8.53
N ILE A 779 -25.99 -13.33 -8.34
CA ILE A 779 -26.95 -13.56 -9.41
C ILE A 779 -28.09 -12.57 -9.28
N ASP A 780 -28.37 -11.83 -10.36
CA ASP A 780 -29.52 -10.94 -10.44
C ASP A 780 -30.82 -11.77 -10.36
N PRO A 781 -31.68 -11.55 -9.35
CA PRO A 781 -32.89 -12.34 -9.18
C PRO A 781 -33.94 -12.09 -10.27
N ALA A 782 -33.90 -10.95 -10.98
CA ALA A 782 -34.85 -10.60 -12.03
C ALA A 782 -34.50 -11.21 -13.38
N THR A 783 -33.20 -11.28 -13.70
CA THR A 783 -32.70 -11.78 -14.99
C THR A 783 -32.15 -13.19 -14.91
N GLY A 784 -31.74 -13.62 -13.71
CA GLY A 784 -31.04 -14.88 -13.47
C GLY A 784 -29.66 -14.90 -14.12
N LEU A 785 -28.96 -13.78 -14.22
CA LEU A 785 -27.60 -13.70 -14.77
C LEU A 785 -26.59 -13.33 -13.69
N PRO A 786 -25.30 -13.68 -13.82
CA PRO A 786 -24.27 -13.11 -12.96
C PRO A 786 -24.31 -11.60 -13.05
N VAL A 787 -24.27 -10.95 -11.90
CA VAL A 787 -24.00 -9.53 -11.84
C VAL A 787 -22.56 -9.33 -12.30
N THR A 788 -22.37 -8.55 -13.35
CA THR A 788 -21.05 -8.12 -13.81
C THR A 788 -20.87 -6.64 -13.53
N ARG A 789 -19.63 -6.23 -13.33
CA ARG A 789 -19.23 -4.83 -13.29
C ARG A 789 -18.02 -4.64 -14.19
N LEU A 790 -17.77 -3.42 -14.62
CA LEU A 790 -16.51 -3.10 -15.29
C LEU A 790 -15.52 -2.58 -14.26
N ARG A 791 -14.39 -3.27 -14.13
CA ARG A 791 -13.25 -2.82 -13.33
C ARG A 791 -12.15 -2.38 -14.28
N ASP A 792 -11.86 -1.09 -14.31
CA ASP A 792 -10.89 -0.50 -15.25
C ASP A 792 -11.18 -0.85 -16.74
N GLY A 793 -12.47 -0.94 -17.08
CA GLY A 793 -12.97 -1.25 -18.43
C GLY A 793 -12.95 -2.74 -18.81
N GLU A 794 -12.66 -3.64 -17.86
CA GLU A 794 -12.73 -5.09 -18.04
C GLU A 794 -13.94 -5.68 -17.27
N PRO A 795 -14.74 -6.56 -17.90
CA PRO A 795 -15.85 -7.22 -17.23
C PRO A 795 -15.35 -8.14 -16.12
N GLU A 796 -15.85 -7.91 -14.90
CA GLU A 796 -15.57 -8.71 -13.72
C GLU A 796 -16.90 -9.26 -13.18
N ILE A 797 -16.93 -10.53 -12.81
CA ILE A 797 -18.06 -11.13 -12.11
C ILE A 797 -18.08 -10.59 -10.69
N VAL A 798 -19.20 -10.00 -10.27
CA VAL A 798 -19.41 -9.62 -8.87
C VAL A 798 -19.62 -10.92 -8.08
N ARG A 799 -18.84 -11.08 -7.02
CA ARG A 799 -18.90 -12.23 -6.12
C ARG A 799 -19.40 -11.80 -4.76
N GLY A 800 -20.20 -12.65 -4.13
CA GLY A 800 -20.64 -12.47 -2.76
C GLY A 800 -19.49 -12.71 -1.76
N PRO A 801 -19.77 -12.60 -0.46
CA PRO A 801 -18.77 -12.86 0.58
C PRO A 801 -18.28 -14.32 0.60
N ALA A 802 -16.96 -14.48 0.73
CA ALA A 802 -16.33 -15.78 0.92
C ALA A 802 -16.44 -16.29 2.38
N LEU A 803 -16.14 -17.57 2.60
CA LEU A 803 -16.06 -18.14 3.97
C LEU A 803 -14.86 -17.56 4.74
N VAL A 804 -13.77 -17.28 4.04
CA VAL A 804 -12.58 -16.58 4.55
C VAL A 804 -12.56 -15.17 3.98
N GLU A 805 -12.85 -14.19 4.83
CA GLU A 805 -12.82 -12.77 4.45
C GLU A 805 -11.47 -12.17 4.84
N ASN A 806 -10.42 -12.55 4.11
CA ASN A 806 -9.06 -12.02 4.30
C ASN A 806 -8.96 -10.52 3.98
N MET A 807 -9.97 -9.91 3.36
CA MET A 807 -10.00 -8.50 2.99
C MET A 807 -11.25 -7.78 3.55
N ALA A 808 -11.76 -8.15 4.73
CA ALA A 808 -12.94 -7.47 5.32
C ALA A 808 -12.60 -6.29 6.24
N GLY A 809 -13.17 -5.11 5.92
CA GLY A 809 -13.26 -3.94 6.80
C GLY A 809 -11.95 -3.42 7.40
N ASN A 810 -12.02 -2.76 8.57
CA ASN A 810 -10.84 -2.29 9.33
C ASN A 810 -9.96 -3.43 9.89
N ALA A 811 -10.37 -4.66 9.63
CA ALA A 811 -9.93 -5.90 10.22
C ALA A 811 -9.34 -6.84 9.13
N ALA A 812 -8.71 -6.25 8.12
CA ALA A 812 -8.16 -6.95 6.97
C ALA A 812 -7.05 -7.93 7.39
N GLY A 813 -7.07 -9.11 6.78
CA GLY A 813 -6.16 -10.22 7.05
C GLY A 813 -6.32 -10.74 8.47
N MET A 814 -7.55 -10.98 8.93
CA MET A 814 -7.77 -11.51 10.28
C MET A 814 -8.77 -12.66 10.31
N ALA A 815 -8.40 -13.71 11.04
CA ALA A 815 -9.24 -14.86 11.32
C ALA A 815 -10.59 -14.45 11.91
N ARG A 816 -10.61 -13.46 12.83
CA ARG A 816 -11.85 -13.03 13.52
C ARG A 816 -12.90 -12.38 12.61
N SER A 817 -12.47 -11.92 11.43
CA SER A 817 -13.34 -11.37 10.38
C SER A 817 -13.87 -12.45 9.44
N SER A 818 -13.39 -13.68 9.54
CA SER A 818 -13.79 -14.77 8.64
C SER A 818 -14.92 -15.59 9.22
N ARG A 819 -15.91 -15.92 8.38
CA ARG A 819 -17.04 -16.75 8.78
C ARG A 819 -16.63 -18.18 9.12
N LEU A 820 -15.59 -18.70 8.46
CA LEU A 820 -14.98 -19.99 8.78
C LEU A 820 -14.55 -20.06 10.25
N THR A 821 -13.91 -19.01 10.78
CA THR A 821 -13.49 -18.95 12.20
C THR A 821 -14.67 -19.01 13.14
N GLU A 822 -15.74 -18.26 12.88
CA GLU A 822 -16.93 -18.29 13.74
C GLU A 822 -17.52 -19.70 13.85
N ILE A 823 -17.56 -20.44 12.74
CA ILE A 823 -18.06 -21.83 12.70
C ILE A 823 -17.09 -22.79 13.40
N MET A 824 -15.78 -22.68 13.13
CA MET A 824 -14.74 -23.54 13.72
C MET A 824 -14.52 -23.30 15.22
N PHE A 825 -14.89 -22.13 15.72
CA PHE A 825 -14.82 -21.81 17.15
C PHE A 825 -16.18 -21.91 17.84
N GLY A 826 -17.30 -21.92 17.10
CA GLY A 826 -18.65 -21.88 17.66
C GLY A 826 -18.99 -20.53 18.30
N GLU A 827 -18.41 -19.45 17.79
CA GLU A 827 -18.42 -18.13 18.40
C GLU A 827 -18.86 -17.06 17.40
N THR A 828 -19.65 -16.09 17.86
CA THR A 828 -19.97 -14.90 17.05
C THR A 828 -18.90 -13.84 17.28
N LEU A 829 -18.22 -13.45 16.20
CA LEU A 829 -17.07 -12.55 16.18
C LEU A 829 -17.38 -11.36 15.24
N LYS A 830 -16.44 -11.03 14.35
CA LYS A 830 -16.45 -9.83 13.51
C LYS A 830 -16.66 -10.14 12.02
N SER A 831 -17.14 -11.34 11.67
CA SER A 831 -17.50 -11.62 10.27
C SER A 831 -18.56 -10.65 9.76
N SER A 832 -18.54 -10.34 8.47
CA SER A 832 -19.47 -9.39 7.89
C SER A 832 -20.92 -9.91 7.99
N ALA A 833 -21.88 -8.98 8.06
CA ALA A 833 -23.29 -9.37 8.03
C ALA A 833 -23.64 -10.15 6.75
N GLY A 834 -23.05 -9.74 5.62
CA GLY A 834 -23.19 -10.44 4.34
C GLY A 834 -22.69 -11.89 4.42
N ALA A 835 -21.50 -12.12 4.98
CA ALA A 835 -20.96 -13.46 5.11
C ALA A 835 -21.82 -14.36 6.00
N ARG A 836 -22.40 -13.85 7.09
CA ARG A 836 -23.33 -14.64 7.93
C ARG A 836 -24.65 -14.94 7.24
N THR A 837 -25.11 -14.05 6.36
CA THR A 837 -26.32 -14.28 5.58
C THR A 837 -26.10 -15.35 4.52
N VAL A 838 -24.98 -15.27 3.77
CA VAL A 838 -24.64 -16.25 2.73
C VAL A 838 -24.27 -17.59 3.34
N HIS A 839 -23.56 -17.59 4.47
CA HIS A 839 -23.10 -18.79 5.17
C HIS A 839 -23.69 -18.85 6.59
N PRO A 840 -24.96 -19.27 6.74
CA PRO A 840 -25.64 -19.30 8.04
C PRO A 840 -25.00 -20.31 9.01
N ASN A 841 -25.47 -20.33 10.26
CA ASN A 841 -25.01 -21.33 11.22
C ASN A 841 -25.31 -22.75 10.70
N PRO A 842 -24.41 -23.72 10.94
CA PRO A 842 -24.71 -25.12 10.66
C PRO A 842 -26.05 -25.52 11.29
N PRO A 843 -26.90 -26.30 10.59
CA PRO A 843 -28.18 -26.73 11.14
C PRO A 843 -27.96 -27.59 12.39
N GLY A 844 -28.94 -27.67 13.29
CA GLY A 844 -28.83 -28.45 14.53
C GLY A 844 -28.64 -29.97 14.33
N THR A 845 -28.81 -30.46 13.09
CA THR A 845 -28.52 -31.84 12.68
C THR A 845 -27.08 -32.06 12.25
N ALA A 846 -26.31 -30.99 12.01
CA ALA A 846 -24.89 -31.09 11.67
C ALA A 846 -24.06 -31.41 12.93
N PRO A 847 -22.92 -32.10 12.80
CA PRO A 847 -22.05 -32.29 13.95
C PRO A 847 -21.46 -30.96 14.42
N ASN A 848 -21.06 -30.90 15.69
CA ASN A 848 -20.53 -29.67 16.29
C ASN A 848 -19.14 -29.34 15.73
N HIS A 849 -19.09 -28.45 14.76
CA HIS A 849 -17.85 -28.02 14.10
C HIS A 849 -16.86 -27.38 15.09
N ALA A 850 -17.35 -26.73 16.15
CA ALA A 850 -16.50 -26.12 17.17
C ALA A 850 -15.63 -27.12 17.95
N ALA A 851 -15.99 -28.41 17.91
CA ALA A 851 -15.29 -29.51 18.56
C ALA A 851 -14.47 -30.38 17.59
N MET A 852 -14.45 -30.06 16.29
CA MET A 852 -13.78 -30.90 15.27
C MET A 852 -12.29 -30.63 15.13
N LEU A 853 -11.87 -29.38 15.35
CA LEU A 853 -10.46 -28.98 15.34
C LEU A 853 -9.93 -28.93 16.77
N ASN A 854 -8.75 -29.51 16.98
CA ASN A 854 -8.03 -29.40 18.24
C ASN A 854 -7.33 -28.03 18.39
N LEU A 855 -6.68 -27.78 19.52
CA LEU A 855 -6.04 -26.50 19.80
C LEU A 855 -5.00 -26.09 18.74
N ALA A 856 -4.10 -27.01 18.36
CA ALA A 856 -3.05 -26.70 17.38
C ALA A 856 -3.59 -26.52 15.95
N GLU A 857 -4.64 -27.25 15.57
CA GLU A 857 -5.33 -27.08 14.27
C GLU A 857 -6.04 -25.71 14.21
N LYS A 858 -6.67 -25.28 15.31
CA LYS A 858 -7.26 -23.94 15.44
C LYS A 858 -6.21 -22.83 15.39
N ARG A 859 -5.03 -23.05 15.98
CA ARG A 859 -3.89 -22.13 15.83
C ARG A 859 -3.47 -22.02 14.36
N LEU A 860 -3.27 -23.16 13.70
CA LEU A 860 -2.78 -23.22 12.32
C LEU A 860 -3.70 -22.46 11.35
N ILE A 861 -5.01 -22.73 11.41
CA ILE A 861 -5.96 -22.06 10.53
C ILE A 861 -6.07 -20.56 10.82
N SER A 862 -6.00 -20.16 12.10
CA SER A 862 -6.04 -18.75 12.50
C SER A 862 -4.81 -17.99 12.00
N GLU A 863 -3.61 -18.56 12.17
CA GLU A 863 -2.37 -17.99 11.65
C GLU A 863 -2.42 -17.84 10.12
N TRP A 864 -2.89 -18.84 9.39
CA TRP A 864 -3.03 -18.75 7.93
C TRP A 864 -3.97 -17.62 7.49
N MET A 865 -5.15 -17.50 8.10
CA MET A 865 -6.08 -16.41 7.78
C MET A 865 -5.53 -15.04 8.20
N ASP A 866 -4.86 -14.96 9.36
CA ASP A 866 -4.22 -13.73 9.86
C ASP A 866 -3.06 -13.25 8.97
N LEU A 867 -2.42 -14.15 8.21
CA LEU A 867 -1.39 -13.81 7.24
C LEU A 867 -1.95 -13.39 5.88
N GLY A 868 -3.28 -13.41 5.71
CA GLY A 868 -3.94 -13.02 4.46
C GLY A 868 -4.47 -14.18 3.63
N GLY A 869 -4.45 -15.42 4.15
CA GLY A 869 -5.04 -16.57 3.47
C GLY A 869 -4.31 -16.98 2.19
N LEU A 870 -2.97 -16.89 2.17
CA LEU A 870 -2.17 -17.22 0.99
C LEU A 870 -2.27 -18.72 0.63
N TYR A 871 -2.18 -19.02 -0.65
CA TYR A 871 -1.99 -20.37 -1.17
C TYR A 871 -0.56 -20.85 -0.90
N TYR A 872 0.44 -20.20 -1.49
CA TYR A 872 1.84 -20.36 -1.11
C TYR A 872 2.35 -19.12 -0.39
N ASN A 873 2.90 -19.33 0.79
CA ASN A 873 3.55 -18.31 1.61
C ASN A 873 5.09 -18.44 1.58
N ASN A 874 5.61 -19.59 1.14
CA ASN A 874 7.04 -19.77 0.86
C ASN A 874 7.27 -20.24 -0.58
N LEU A 875 7.53 -19.28 -1.46
CA LEU A 875 7.74 -19.53 -2.90
C LEU A 875 9.10 -20.16 -3.21
N SER A 876 10.08 -20.00 -2.31
CA SER A 876 11.45 -20.47 -2.50
C SER A 876 11.64 -21.97 -2.22
N ALA A 877 10.81 -22.56 -1.35
CA ALA A 877 10.90 -23.96 -0.97
C ALA A 877 10.15 -24.91 -1.90
N ASN A 878 9.10 -24.43 -2.58
CA ASN A 878 8.18 -25.30 -3.29
C ASN A 878 8.37 -25.31 -4.81
N GLY A 879 9.21 -24.44 -5.38
CA GLY A 879 9.39 -24.29 -6.83
C GLY A 879 8.06 -23.92 -7.49
N SER A 880 7.93 -22.69 -8.00
CA SER A 880 6.74 -22.32 -8.81
C SER A 880 6.45 -23.43 -9.84
N PRO A 881 5.20 -23.95 -9.97
CA PRO A 881 4.07 -23.06 -10.18
C PRO A 881 2.69 -23.52 -9.63
N VAL A 882 1.78 -22.57 -9.43
CA VAL A 882 0.34 -22.84 -9.53
C VAL A 882 -0.08 -22.97 -11.00
N ARG A 883 0.68 -22.41 -11.94
CA ARG A 883 0.41 -22.54 -13.37
C ARG A 883 0.55 -24.00 -13.85
N LEU A 884 -0.59 -24.62 -14.13
CA LEU A 884 -0.68 -25.76 -15.02
C LEU A 884 -0.23 -25.30 -16.41
N THR A 885 1.05 -25.46 -16.73
CA THR A 885 1.68 -24.93 -17.96
C THR A 885 0.94 -25.37 -19.24
N THR A 886 0.24 -26.50 -19.16
CA THR A 886 -0.55 -27.12 -20.22
C THR A 886 -1.98 -26.57 -20.34
N LEU A 887 -2.58 -26.05 -19.26
CA LEU A 887 -3.86 -25.32 -19.29
C LEU A 887 -3.61 -23.82 -19.50
N SER A 888 -3.12 -23.45 -20.69
CA SER A 888 -2.87 -22.05 -21.07
C SER A 888 -3.99 -21.47 -21.92
N GLU A 889 -4.17 -20.16 -21.90
CA GLU A 889 -5.12 -19.46 -22.79
C GLU A 889 -4.86 -19.81 -24.27
N ALA A 890 -3.60 -19.86 -24.70
CA ALA A 890 -3.24 -20.25 -26.06
C ALA A 890 -3.68 -21.69 -26.40
N SER A 891 -3.51 -22.64 -25.47
CA SER A 891 -3.99 -24.02 -25.66
C SER A 891 -5.52 -24.10 -25.67
N PHE A 892 -6.19 -23.25 -24.89
CA PHE A 892 -7.64 -23.15 -24.85
C PHE A 892 -8.19 -22.56 -26.15
N GLU A 893 -7.62 -21.46 -26.64
CA GLU A 893 -7.97 -20.82 -27.91
C GLU A 893 -7.87 -21.80 -29.08
N ALA A 894 -6.78 -22.57 -29.12
CA ALA A 894 -6.54 -23.51 -30.19
C ALA A 894 -7.49 -24.73 -30.17
N ASN A 895 -7.79 -25.27 -28.98
CA ASN A 895 -8.39 -26.60 -28.87
C ASN A 895 -9.82 -26.63 -28.28
N VAL A 896 -10.14 -25.72 -27.37
CA VAL A 896 -11.38 -25.78 -26.57
C VAL A 896 -12.37 -24.70 -26.97
N PHE A 897 -11.89 -23.46 -27.14
CA PHE A 897 -12.72 -22.31 -27.52
C PHE A 897 -13.59 -22.58 -28.76
N PRO A 898 -13.09 -23.15 -29.88
CA PRO A 898 -13.92 -23.43 -31.05
C PRO A 898 -15.04 -24.44 -30.78
N ILE A 899 -14.80 -25.39 -29.86
CA ILE A 899 -15.79 -26.39 -29.46
C ILE A 899 -16.88 -25.75 -28.61
N LEU A 900 -16.50 -24.95 -27.60
CA LEU A 900 -17.45 -24.25 -26.75
C LEU A 900 -18.32 -23.27 -27.56
N GLN A 901 -17.70 -22.54 -28.50
CA GLN A 901 -18.43 -21.63 -29.38
C GLN A 901 -19.41 -22.34 -30.31
N SER A 902 -19.06 -23.52 -30.83
CA SER A 902 -19.93 -24.26 -31.75
C SER A 902 -21.02 -25.10 -31.07
N GLN A 903 -20.76 -25.66 -29.88
CA GLN A 903 -21.65 -26.62 -29.22
C GLN A 903 -22.40 -26.03 -28.02
N CYS A 904 -21.85 -25.01 -27.36
CA CYS A 904 -22.34 -24.54 -26.06
C CYS A 904 -22.81 -23.07 -26.11
N ALA A 905 -22.14 -22.21 -26.89
CA ALA A 905 -22.40 -20.77 -26.83
C ALA A 905 -23.86 -20.43 -27.10
N SER A 906 -24.54 -21.03 -28.07
CA SER A 906 -25.97 -20.74 -28.35
C SER A 906 -26.90 -20.88 -27.12
N CYS A 907 -26.52 -21.69 -26.14
CA CYS A 907 -27.24 -21.88 -24.88
C CYS A 907 -26.58 -21.18 -23.68
N HIS A 908 -25.31 -20.79 -23.75
CA HIS A 908 -24.54 -20.21 -22.64
C HIS A 908 -24.16 -18.75 -22.93
N GLN A 909 -25.12 -17.93 -23.36
CA GLN A 909 -24.87 -16.52 -23.67
C GLN A 909 -24.82 -15.65 -22.39
N PRO A 910 -24.13 -14.49 -22.42
CA PRO A 910 -24.09 -13.55 -21.29
C PRO A 910 -25.46 -13.02 -20.87
N VAL A 911 -26.43 -13.06 -21.79
CA VAL A 911 -27.83 -12.65 -21.59
C VAL A 911 -28.77 -13.84 -21.30
N GLY A 912 -28.24 -15.04 -21.10
CA GLY A 912 -28.99 -16.27 -20.82
C GLY A 912 -29.26 -17.14 -22.06
N SER A 913 -29.59 -18.41 -21.81
CA SER A 913 -29.93 -19.40 -22.84
C SER A 913 -31.12 -18.94 -23.71
N SER A 914 -30.94 -18.86 -25.03
CA SER A 914 -31.99 -18.56 -26.02
C SER A 914 -32.69 -17.18 -25.93
N GLY A 915 -32.16 -16.23 -25.16
CA GLY A 915 -32.79 -14.91 -24.98
C GLY A 915 -34.03 -14.91 -24.09
N ALA A 916 -34.27 -15.99 -23.33
CA ALA A 916 -35.34 -16.09 -22.34
C ALA A 916 -34.84 -15.70 -20.93
N ALA A 917 -35.68 -15.05 -20.13
CA ALA A 917 -35.36 -14.67 -18.76
C ALA A 917 -35.05 -15.91 -17.90
N GLN A 918 -33.94 -15.89 -17.16
CA GLN A 918 -33.58 -16.94 -16.23
C GLN A 918 -34.04 -16.58 -14.80
N THR A 919 -34.22 -17.58 -13.95
CA THR A 919 -34.36 -17.39 -12.50
C THR A 919 -33.00 -17.53 -11.83
N ALA A 920 -32.82 -16.96 -10.63
CA ALA A 920 -31.60 -17.18 -9.84
C ALA A 920 -31.31 -18.69 -9.62
N ALA A 921 -32.35 -19.50 -9.44
CA ALA A 921 -32.22 -20.95 -9.28
C ALA A 921 -31.77 -21.66 -10.57
N SER A 922 -32.31 -21.29 -11.74
CA SER A 922 -31.90 -21.90 -13.01
C SER A 922 -30.45 -21.56 -13.37
N PHE A 923 -29.98 -20.37 -13.00
CA PHE A 923 -28.59 -19.98 -13.21
C PHE A 923 -27.63 -20.61 -12.21
N ALA A 924 -27.97 -20.66 -10.92
CA ALA A 924 -27.20 -21.36 -9.89
C ALA A 924 -26.96 -22.84 -10.25
N ASN A 925 -27.87 -23.44 -11.03
CA ASN A 925 -27.73 -24.79 -11.56
C ASN A 925 -26.90 -24.87 -12.86
N ASN A 926 -26.80 -23.76 -13.63
CA ASN A 926 -26.12 -23.71 -14.92
C ASN A 926 -24.65 -23.26 -14.79
N ARG A 927 -24.34 -22.23 -13.97
CA ARG A 927 -23.02 -21.66 -13.60
C ARG A 927 -22.00 -21.48 -14.75
N PHE A 928 -22.42 -21.53 -16.02
CA PHE A 928 -21.52 -21.44 -17.17
C PHE A 928 -22.02 -20.39 -18.16
N VAL A 929 -21.21 -19.35 -18.37
CA VAL A 929 -21.49 -18.23 -19.27
C VAL A 929 -20.30 -18.04 -20.20
N LEU A 930 -20.55 -18.05 -21.50
CA LEU A 930 -19.55 -17.82 -22.54
C LEU A 930 -19.75 -16.39 -23.08
N ALA A 931 -18.79 -15.52 -22.78
CA ALA A 931 -18.71 -14.15 -23.25
C ALA A 931 -18.37 -14.05 -24.74
N GLY A 932 -17.87 -15.13 -25.36
CA GLY A 932 -17.44 -15.11 -26.76
C GLY A 932 -16.05 -14.52 -26.97
N SER A 933 -15.35 -14.20 -25.89
CA SER A 933 -13.94 -13.78 -25.88
C SER A 933 -13.07 -14.92 -25.34
N VAL A 934 -11.89 -15.12 -25.93
CA VAL A 934 -10.95 -16.19 -25.55
C VAL A 934 -10.59 -16.11 -24.06
N GLU A 935 -10.10 -14.95 -23.59
CA GLU A 935 -9.68 -14.74 -22.20
C GLU A 935 -10.82 -14.97 -21.19
N GLY A 936 -11.98 -14.36 -21.42
CA GLY A 936 -13.15 -14.52 -20.54
C GLY A 936 -13.63 -15.98 -20.47
N ASP A 937 -13.75 -16.64 -21.62
CA ASP A 937 -14.23 -18.03 -21.69
C ASP A 937 -13.19 -19.01 -21.15
N PHE A 938 -11.90 -18.71 -21.28
CA PHE A 938 -10.80 -19.46 -20.66
C PHE A 938 -10.95 -19.43 -19.14
N ASN A 939 -11.02 -18.24 -18.54
CA ASN A 939 -11.15 -18.07 -17.09
C ASN A 939 -12.42 -18.75 -16.55
N VAL A 940 -13.56 -18.60 -17.23
CA VAL A 940 -14.81 -19.29 -16.85
C VAL A 940 -14.64 -20.81 -16.95
N SER A 941 -14.02 -21.32 -18.02
CA SER A 941 -13.81 -22.77 -18.19
C SER A 941 -12.92 -23.35 -17.09
N LEU A 942 -11.89 -22.63 -16.64
CA LEU A 942 -11.06 -23.06 -15.52
C LEU A 942 -11.87 -23.23 -14.23
N THR A 943 -12.86 -22.36 -13.98
CA THR A 943 -13.73 -22.48 -12.79
C THR A 943 -14.64 -23.71 -12.81
N MET A 944 -14.85 -24.33 -13.98
CA MET A 944 -15.63 -25.56 -14.11
C MET A 944 -14.82 -26.84 -13.92
N ILE A 945 -13.50 -26.72 -13.71
CA ILE A 945 -12.57 -27.81 -13.50
C ILE A 945 -12.23 -27.88 -12.01
N SER A 946 -12.78 -28.88 -11.32
CA SER A 946 -12.51 -29.19 -9.91
C SER A 946 -11.41 -30.26 -9.72
N ASP A 947 -11.12 -31.03 -10.77
CA ASP A 947 -10.13 -32.11 -10.76
C ASP A 947 -9.54 -32.33 -12.15
N VAL A 948 -8.35 -31.76 -12.40
CA VAL A 948 -7.60 -31.94 -13.65
C VAL A 948 -7.17 -33.38 -13.91
N CYS A 949 -7.07 -34.21 -12.87
CA CYS A 949 -6.70 -35.62 -13.00
C CYS A 949 -7.90 -36.54 -13.26
N SER A 950 -9.12 -36.01 -13.18
CA SER A 950 -10.35 -36.75 -13.45
C SER A 950 -11.26 -35.94 -14.38
N ALA A 951 -10.82 -35.75 -15.63
CA ALA A 951 -11.51 -34.93 -16.62
C ALA A 951 -13.05 -35.19 -16.69
N PRO A 952 -13.55 -36.45 -16.76
CA PRO A 952 -14.99 -36.73 -16.83
C PRO A 952 -15.82 -36.26 -15.63
N SER A 953 -15.19 -36.05 -14.46
CA SER A 953 -15.88 -35.63 -13.24
C SER A 953 -16.18 -34.13 -13.19
N ASN A 954 -15.55 -33.33 -14.06
CA ASN A 954 -15.66 -31.88 -14.07
C ASN A 954 -16.96 -31.42 -14.71
N ALA A 955 -17.56 -30.34 -14.19
CA ALA A 955 -18.83 -29.81 -14.70
C ALA A 955 -18.79 -29.46 -16.20
N LEU A 956 -17.61 -29.04 -16.69
CA LEU A 956 -17.37 -28.70 -18.11
C LEU A 956 -17.64 -29.88 -19.07
N LEU A 957 -17.47 -31.11 -18.60
CA LEU A 957 -17.74 -32.33 -19.38
C LEU A 957 -19.00 -33.06 -18.88
N LEU A 958 -19.12 -33.23 -17.56
CA LEU A 958 -20.18 -34.01 -16.92
C LEU A 958 -21.58 -33.52 -17.31
N ARG A 959 -21.80 -32.20 -17.31
CA ARG A 959 -23.12 -31.62 -17.58
C ARG A 959 -23.55 -31.78 -19.05
N PRO A 960 -22.80 -31.28 -20.05
CA PRO A 960 -23.22 -31.35 -21.45
C PRO A 960 -23.22 -32.78 -22.04
N SER A 961 -22.64 -33.76 -21.33
CA SER A 961 -22.70 -35.19 -21.67
C SER A 961 -23.96 -35.92 -21.21
N THR A 962 -24.83 -35.29 -20.42
CA THR A 962 -26.07 -35.92 -19.91
C THR A 962 -27.27 -35.67 -20.82
N VAL A 963 -28.27 -36.56 -20.75
CA VAL A 963 -29.57 -36.39 -21.42
C VAL A 963 -30.69 -36.64 -20.40
N PRO A 964 -31.65 -35.71 -20.24
CA PRO A 964 -31.68 -34.38 -20.85
C PRO A 964 -30.69 -33.40 -20.17
N HIS A 965 -30.17 -32.42 -20.92
CA HIS A 965 -29.31 -31.33 -20.43
C HIS A 965 -29.91 -29.94 -20.76
N PRO A 966 -30.37 -29.17 -19.76
CA PRO A 966 -30.34 -29.47 -18.34
C PRO A 966 -31.33 -30.58 -17.95
N SER A 967 -31.20 -31.09 -16.73
CA SER A 967 -32.17 -32.05 -16.18
C SER A 967 -33.60 -31.52 -16.31
N GLY A 968 -34.48 -32.30 -16.94
CA GLY A 968 -35.87 -31.90 -17.25
C GLY A 968 -36.12 -31.38 -18.66
N ALA A 969 -35.11 -31.23 -19.54
CA ALA A 969 -35.31 -30.84 -20.94
C ALA A 969 -35.92 -31.98 -21.78
N THR A 970 -37.24 -32.15 -21.68
CA THR A 970 -38.01 -33.27 -22.25
C THR A 970 -37.88 -33.47 -23.76
N ALA A 971 -37.41 -32.47 -24.51
CA ALA A 971 -37.25 -32.49 -25.97
C ALA A 971 -35.83 -32.84 -26.45
N GLN A 972 -34.84 -32.92 -25.56
CA GLN A 972 -33.46 -33.24 -25.95
C GLN A 972 -33.24 -34.75 -25.98
N GLY A 973 -33.04 -35.30 -27.17
CA GLY A 973 -32.78 -36.74 -27.38
C GLY A 973 -31.29 -37.13 -27.43
N THR A 974 -30.38 -36.14 -27.47
CA THR A 974 -28.93 -36.36 -27.63
C THR A 974 -28.14 -35.37 -26.78
N ALA A 975 -27.04 -35.84 -26.18
CA ALA A 975 -26.13 -34.98 -25.44
C ALA A 975 -25.47 -33.94 -26.37
N LEU A 976 -25.24 -32.72 -25.88
CA LEU A 976 -24.53 -31.68 -26.63
C LEU A 976 -23.05 -32.01 -26.80
N LEU A 977 -22.46 -32.65 -25.79
CA LEU A 977 -21.10 -33.14 -25.82
C LEU A 977 -21.08 -34.61 -25.39
N PRO A 978 -21.51 -35.57 -26.25
CA PRO A 978 -21.59 -36.98 -25.88
C PRO A 978 -20.25 -37.51 -25.37
N ALA A 979 -20.28 -38.25 -24.26
CA ALA A 979 -19.10 -38.87 -23.70
C ALA A 979 -18.41 -39.77 -24.76
N GLY A 980 -17.10 -39.55 -24.96
CA GLY A 980 -16.30 -40.27 -25.95
C GLY A 980 -16.34 -39.73 -27.38
N SER A 981 -17.12 -38.67 -27.67
CA SER A 981 -17.06 -37.96 -28.96
C SER A 981 -15.70 -37.28 -29.18
N ALA A 982 -15.37 -36.94 -30.44
CA ALA A 982 -14.10 -36.25 -30.76
C ALA A 982 -13.96 -34.94 -29.96
N ASN A 983 -15.00 -34.12 -29.94
CA ASN A 983 -15.03 -32.86 -29.19
C ASN A 983 -14.91 -33.07 -27.68
N TYR A 984 -15.61 -34.07 -27.13
CA TYR A 984 -15.48 -34.45 -25.72
C TYR A 984 -14.04 -34.84 -25.39
N ASN A 985 -13.43 -35.69 -26.21
CA ASN A 985 -12.08 -36.18 -25.98
C ASN A 985 -11.04 -35.06 -26.10
N THR A 986 -11.23 -34.09 -27.01
CA THR A 986 -10.36 -32.90 -27.10
C THR A 986 -10.37 -32.10 -25.80
N ILE A 987 -11.56 -31.79 -25.26
CA ILE A 987 -11.69 -31.07 -23.99
C ILE A 987 -11.17 -31.92 -22.82
N ALA A 988 -11.48 -33.22 -22.80
CA ALA A 988 -11.01 -34.13 -21.75
C ALA A 988 -9.49 -34.27 -21.73
N ASN A 989 -8.84 -34.38 -22.90
CA ASN A 989 -7.39 -34.43 -23.02
C ASN A 989 -6.76 -33.10 -22.63
N TRP A 990 -7.39 -31.97 -22.97
CA TRP A 990 -6.96 -30.66 -22.52
C TRP A 990 -6.98 -30.59 -20.99
N ILE A 991 -8.11 -30.89 -20.34
CA ILE A 991 -8.21 -30.93 -18.86
C ILE A 991 -7.15 -31.87 -18.26
N ALA A 992 -7.05 -33.10 -18.78
CA ALA A 992 -6.13 -34.11 -18.30
C ALA A 992 -4.66 -33.72 -18.47
N SER A 993 -4.34 -32.88 -19.45
CA SER A 993 -2.97 -32.36 -19.63
C SER A 993 -2.53 -31.49 -18.45
N GLY A 994 -3.47 -30.93 -17.68
CA GLY A 994 -3.21 -30.20 -16.45
C GLY A 994 -2.93 -31.09 -15.24
N CYS A 995 -3.15 -32.41 -15.32
CA CYS A 995 -2.82 -33.30 -14.22
C CYS A 995 -1.31 -33.35 -14.00
N PRO A 996 -0.79 -33.03 -12.80
CA PRO A 996 0.64 -33.14 -12.52
C PRO A 996 1.10 -34.59 -12.76
N THR A 997 2.11 -34.78 -13.60
CA THR A 997 2.80 -36.07 -13.67
C THR A 997 3.51 -36.28 -12.34
N GLN A 998 3.10 -37.29 -11.57
CA GLN A 998 3.74 -37.65 -10.31
C GLN A 998 5.24 -37.93 -10.46
#